data_AF-A0A7Z9IFR3-F1
#
_entry.id   AF-A0A7Z9IFR3-F1
#
_cell.length_a   1.000
_cell.length_b   1.000
_cell.length_c   1.000
_cell.angle_alpha   90.00
_cell.angle_beta   90.00
_cell.angle_gamma   90.00
#
_symmetry.space_group_name_H-M   'P 1'
#
loop_
_entity.id
_entity.type
_entity.pdbx_description
1 polymer ?
#
loop_
_entity_poly.entity_id
_entity_poly.type
_entity_poly.pdbx_seq_one_letter_code
_entity_poly.pdbx_strand_id
1 'polypeptide(L)'
;MKTHAMLGIGLVSSLVCGSVATAAFQGLDYRVVATNAVAGNFNWTVEIYVVLDAGERLDACAGDGVQDKRLATSGTFYQNPFGGPTSADINPALYPSFPSLQYDSWVTIGAMDSTGTPFPANALLNLGIDWTAFETLGGDVYTTNGVWFVTPDDTQGQATLFTNQNCVDKYGVLVARVTTFDQNASVFLGALFQGKDALGVTWQQSGSISITYPVMVDCNANGVDDACDIANGTSIDANGNGIPDECEFPDCNGNGIDDNDDIANGTSADCNGNGTPDECEMPTGDCNGNGILDDCETFDDCNGNGIPDECETFNDCNGNGVPDECEALTDWDGNGVPDSCEGLVAYNATSGVGYGSFHAAIKSANANDEIWVDGVYADTLTDMDFRGAAVDVQILGGGSPTAAVQMAAGSSLHVGSASALAGINSDTSGTASVSSDMHLHASSVNVFRDSSLNLSGGHMILGDINQRMGSELSLDSPTTNVDGMWTCSTGSAIYASTVSLNGSMVGSFDLFGSMSNSGTLNATNDVLISSDLTNNGLVAIHRGVLYVLGNITNNGTILGEVDPGPGVRGGGTPPAPGDGLRVIGNYAAGSGASLYMQHVNWQLAVGGNFDVAIDDNNRFDMSLATLNLNSHAGQDPVTCEVMSLDLGSIEDGLLPTTTGAFPISTVRIGSGAIVDLVDTHDNDLLGQGLSEVMYVANLEVAPGATLRTNGYIIYTSAVDNLGTIIGEGDIIIINPPIPGDLDGDGIVGILDILIVIAEWGPCSGECISDMNSDGTVDVLDLLVLIANWTA
;
A
#
# COMPACT_ATOMS: atom_id res chain seq x y z
N MET A 1 -12.73 34.90 78.43
CA MET A 1 -13.03 36.33 78.68
C MET A 1 -14.38 36.60 78.01
N LYS A 2 -15.49 36.71 78.77
CA LYS A 2 -16.19 37.98 79.13
C LYS A 2 -16.49 38.82 77.88
N THR A 3 -17.72 39.13 77.44
CA THR A 3 -18.99 39.58 78.10
C THR A 3 -20.11 39.55 77.04
N HIS A 4 -21.32 38.99 77.22
CA HIS A 4 -22.54 39.54 77.87
C HIS A 4 -23.12 40.84 77.29
N ALA A 5 -24.37 40.80 76.78
CA ALA A 5 -25.50 41.54 77.39
C ALA A 5 -26.87 41.09 76.83
N MET A 6 -27.76 40.81 77.78
CA MET A 6 -29.17 40.38 77.69
C MET A 6 -30.08 41.57 78.07
N LEU A 7 -31.41 41.37 77.95
CA LEU A 7 -32.59 42.10 78.48
C LEU A 7 -33.34 43.00 77.47
N GLY A 8 -34.67 43.02 77.42
CA GLY A 8 -35.68 42.38 78.28
C GLY A 8 -36.98 43.19 78.34
N ILE A 9 -38.10 42.51 78.02
CA ILE A 9 -39.45 42.55 78.61
C ILE A 9 -40.16 43.91 78.86
N GLY A 10 -41.41 44.00 78.37
CA GLY A 10 -42.44 44.90 78.90
C GLY A 10 -43.87 44.53 78.44
N LEU A 11 -44.61 43.82 79.30
CA LEU A 11 -46.07 43.65 79.25
C LEU A 11 -46.79 44.96 79.67
N VAL A 12 -47.99 45.26 79.15
CA VAL A 12 -49.29 45.33 79.89
C VAL A 12 -50.45 45.69 78.91
N SER A 13 -51.59 45.03 79.15
CA SER A 13 -52.91 45.00 78.51
C SER A 13 -53.62 46.32 78.14
N SER A 14 -54.47 46.21 77.10
CA SER A 14 -55.78 46.89 77.05
C SER A 14 -56.84 45.98 76.43
N LEU A 15 -57.87 45.68 77.23
CA LEU A 15 -59.06 44.91 76.91
C LEU A 15 -60.05 45.76 76.09
N VAL A 16 -60.36 45.36 74.86
CA VAL A 16 -61.60 45.75 74.16
C VAL A 16 -62.23 44.49 73.59
N CYS A 17 -63.42 44.17 74.10
CA CYS A 17 -64.26 43.08 73.64
C CYS A 17 -64.91 43.51 72.32
N GLY A 18 -64.45 42.94 71.22
CA GLY A 18 -65.13 42.87 69.94
C GLY A 18 -64.78 41.52 69.34
N SER A 19 -65.76 40.64 69.21
CA SER A 19 -65.62 39.34 68.59
C SER A 19 -65.06 39.49 67.17
N VAL A 20 -63.82 39.08 66.96
CA VAL A 20 -63.25 38.86 65.63
C VAL A 20 -62.54 37.52 65.69
N ALA A 21 -63.03 36.57 64.90
CA ALA A 21 -62.42 35.25 64.74
C ALA A 21 -61.00 35.41 64.20
N THR A 22 -60.07 34.69 64.80
CA THR A 22 -58.65 34.55 64.42
C THR A 22 -58.38 33.04 64.31
N ALA A 23 -57.82 32.45 63.28
CA ALA A 23 -57.64 32.79 61.87
C ALA A 23 -57.51 31.41 61.16
N ALA A 24 -58.39 31.09 60.21
CA ALA A 24 -58.35 29.80 59.50
C ALA A 24 -57.18 29.71 58.49
N PHE A 25 -56.53 30.84 58.17
CA PHE A 25 -55.40 30.91 57.24
C PHE A 25 -54.08 30.95 58.02
N GLN A 26 -53.23 29.93 57.82
CA GLN A 26 -51.92 29.86 58.49
C GLN A 26 -50.78 30.45 57.64
N GLY A 27 -51.01 30.63 56.34
CA GLY A 27 -50.01 31.12 55.41
C GLY A 27 -50.06 30.42 54.06
N LEU A 28 -49.01 30.65 53.28
CA LEU A 28 -48.72 29.91 52.05
C LEU A 28 -47.45 29.10 52.27
N ASP A 29 -47.38 27.93 51.66
CA ASP A 29 -46.20 27.08 51.64
C ASP A 29 -46.08 26.40 50.28
N TYR A 30 -44.95 25.75 50.00
CA TYR A 30 -44.69 25.16 48.70
C TYR A 30 -43.87 23.87 48.78
N ARG A 31 -43.79 23.17 47.65
CA ARG A 31 -42.80 22.12 47.39
C ARG A 31 -42.41 22.13 45.92
N VAL A 32 -41.14 21.88 45.63
CA VAL A 32 -40.66 21.60 44.29
C VAL A 32 -40.97 20.13 43.98
N VAL A 33 -41.63 19.87 42.85
CA VAL A 33 -42.08 18.53 42.47
C VAL A 33 -41.29 17.93 41.32
N ALA A 34 -40.58 18.75 40.55
CA ALA A 34 -39.74 18.28 39.47
C ALA A 34 -38.70 19.33 39.06
N THR A 35 -37.59 18.86 38.49
CA THR A 35 -36.49 19.65 37.92
C THR A 35 -36.13 19.10 36.56
N ASN A 36 -35.92 19.99 35.58
CA ASN A 36 -35.64 19.64 34.18
C ASN A 36 -36.66 18.68 33.56
N ALA A 37 -37.93 18.82 33.97
CA ALA A 37 -39.01 17.93 33.56
C ALA A 37 -39.58 18.26 32.17
N VAL A 38 -39.26 19.44 31.64
CA VAL A 38 -39.59 19.86 30.28
C VAL A 38 -38.33 20.20 29.50
N ALA A 39 -38.38 20.04 28.17
CA ALA A 39 -37.27 20.38 27.30
C ALA A 39 -36.99 21.89 27.31
N GLY A 40 -35.71 22.27 27.26
CA GLY A 40 -35.26 23.66 27.23
C GLY A 40 -34.18 23.95 28.26
N ASN A 41 -34.03 25.23 28.60
CA ASN A 41 -33.15 25.67 29.69
C ASN A 41 -33.57 25.04 31.02
N PHE A 42 -32.69 25.12 32.03
CA PHE A 42 -32.99 24.67 33.39
C PHE A 42 -34.38 25.16 33.80
N ASN A 43 -35.21 24.22 34.26
CA ASN A 43 -36.58 24.48 34.65
C ASN A 43 -36.94 23.71 35.90
N TRP A 44 -37.86 24.25 36.68
CA TRP A 44 -38.33 23.63 37.90
C TRP A 44 -39.82 23.87 38.09
N THR A 45 -40.50 22.82 38.56
CA THR A 45 -41.95 22.81 38.79
C THR A 45 -42.23 22.91 40.27
N VAL A 46 -43.07 23.87 40.66
CA VAL A 46 -43.45 24.12 42.05
C VAL A 46 -44.96 24.03 42.24
N GLU A 47 -45.36 23.41 43.34
CA GLU A 47 -46.73 23.41 43.83
C GLU A 47 -46.87 24.38 45.01
N ILE A 48 -47.87 25.26 44.94
CA ILE A 48 -48.13 26.28 45.96
C ILE A 48 -49.43 25.97 46.68
N TYR A 49 -49.37 25.97 48.01
CA TYR A 49 -50.46 25.59 48.90
C TYR A 49 -50.86 26.73 49.81
N VAL A 50 -52.17 26.88 50.03
CA VAL A 50 -52.70 27.63 51.17
C VAL A 50 -52.76 26.69 52.37
N VAL A 51 -52.06 27.02 53.44
CA VAL A 51 -51.96 26.20 54.65
C VAL A 51 -53.15 26.52 55.57
N LEU A 52 -53.88 25.47 55.94
CA LEU A 52 -55.09 25.49 56.75
C LEU A 52 -55.02 24.41 57.82
N ASP A 53 -55.92 24.43 58.80
CA ASP A 53 -56.07 23.31 59.74
C ASP A 53 -56.89 22.15 59.12
N ALA A 54 -56.76 20.97 59.73
CA ALA A 54 -57.55 19.80 59.36
C ALA A 54 -59.06 20.09 59.46
N GLY A 55 -59.81 19.81 58.39
CA GLY A 55 -61.26 20.03 58.34
C GLY A 55 -61.68 21.42 57.85
N GLU A 56 -60.73 22.30 57.55
CA GLU A 56 -60.99 23.60 56.92
C GLU A 56 -60.98 23.51 55.39
N ARG A 57 -61.45 24.56 54.71
CA ARG A 57 -61.51 24.62 53.25
C ARG A 57 -61.24 26.00 52.67
N LEU A 58 -60.77 26.00 51.43
CA LEU A 58 -60.64 27.17 50.57
C LEU A 58 -61.71 27.13 49.47
N ASP A 59 -62.43 28.24 49.28
CA ASP A 59 -63.51 28.37 48.30
C ASP A 59 -63.15 29.29 47.13
N ALA A 60 -62.34 30.34 47.37
CA ALA A 60 -61.99 31.28 46.32
C ALA A 60 -60.60 31.90 46.52
N CYS A 61 -59.92 32.11 45.40
CA CYS A 61 -58.80 33.04 45.29
C CYS A 61 -59.31 34.26 44.51
N ALA A 62 -59.38 35.44 45.12
CA ALA A 62 -59.89 36.69 44.54
C ALA A 62 -58.83 37.82 44.53
N GLY A 63 -59.07 38.88 43.76
CA GLY A 63 -58.47 40.21 43.95
C GLY A 63 -59.56 41.18 44.40
N ASP A 64 -59.23 42.19 45.22
CA ASP A 64 -60.23 43.09 45.83
C ASP A 64 -60.02 44.59 45.54
N GLY A 65 -59.14 44.90 44.60
CA GLY A 65 -58.78 46.28 44.21
C GLY A 65 -57.87 47.02 45.21
N VAL A 66 -57.54 46.41 46.35
CA VAL A 66 -56.52 46.89 47.31
C VAL A 66 -55.31 45.95 47.31
N GLN A 67 -55.56 44.65 47.24
CA GLN A 67 -54.57 43.62 47.03
C GLN A 67 -54.76 43.01 45.64
N ASP A 68 -53.74 43.19 44.82
CA ASP A 68 -53.72 42.61 43.49
C ASP A 68 -53.62 41.09 43.58
N LYS A 69 -54.40 40.39 42.74
CA LYS A 69 -54.15 38.99 42.47
C LYS A 69 -53.01 38.93 41.47
N ARG A 70 -51.90 38.31 41.90
CA ARG A 70 -50.72 38.15 41.07
C ARG A 70 -50.13 36.76 41.23
N LEU A 71 -49.98 36.05 40.12
CA LEU A 71 -49.08 34.92 39.96
C LEU A 71 -48.03 35.34 38.92
N ALA A 72 -46.78 35.41 39.32
CA ALA A 72 -45.72 36.00 38.52
C ALA A 72 -44.44 35.19 38.63
N THR A 73 -43.60 35.27 37.60
CA THR A 73 -42.23 34.75 37.65
C THR A 73 -41.25 35.81 37.17
N SER A 74 -40.01 35.78 37.68
CA SER A 74 -38.92 36.58 37.10
C SER A 74 -38.34 35.95 35.82
N GLY A 75 -38.68 34.70 35.54
CA GLY A 75 -38.39 34.01 34.27
C GLY A 75 -39.60 34.01 33.35
N THR A 76 -39.91 32.84 32.78
CA THR A 76 -41.16 32.58 32.04
C THR A 76 -41.81 31.31 32.56
N PHE A 77 -43.13 31.24 32.53
CA PHE A 77 -43.88 30.02 32.80
C PHE A 77 -43.88 29.12 31.56
N TYR A 78 -43.74 27.82 31.77
CA TYR A 78 -43.93 26.83 30.72
C TYR A 78 -45.42 26.60 30.49
N GLN A 79 -45.82 26.64 29.21
CA GLN A 79 -47.17 26.30 28.77
C GLN A 79 -47.15 25.23 27.68
N ASN A 80 -48.01 24.23 27.83
CA ASN A 80 -48.17 23.12 26.92
C ASN A 80 -49.31 23.40 25.93
N PRO A 81 -49.11 23.16 24.61
CA PRO A 81 -50.17 23.36 23.61
C PRO A 81 -51.45 22.53 23.81
N PHE A 82 -51.38 21.44 24.58
CA PHE A 82 -52.52 20.56 24.89
C PHE A 82 -53.09 20.79 26.29
N GLY A 83 -52.59 21.80 27.02
CA GLY A 83 -53.04 22.19 28.34
C GLY A 83 -53.88 23.47 28.33
N GLY A 84 -53.91 24.15 29.48
CA GLY A 84 -54.69 25.36 29.66
C GLY A 84 -54.49 25.99 31.04
N PRO A 85 -55.08 27.18 31.28
CA PRO A 85 -54.75 28.03 32.43
C PRO A 85 -55.19 27.46 33.78
N THR A 86 -56.04 26.44 33.76
CA THR A 86 -56.66 25.89 34.96
C THR A 86 -56.51 24.37 35.00
N SER A 87 -56.53 23.80 36.22
CA SER A 87 -56.50 22.34 36.39
C SER A 87 -57.61 21.60 35.63
N ALA A 88 -58.73 22.26 35.30
CA ALA A 88 -59.81 21.67 34.52
C ALA A 88 -59.44 21.41 33.05
N ASP A 89 -58.42 22.08 32.54
CA ASP A 89 -57.93 21.95 31.16
C ASP A 89 -56.83 20.89 31.02
N ILE A 90 -56.34 20.34 32.14
CA ILE A 90 -55.26 19.34 32.17
C ILE A 90 -55.86 17.94 32.02
N ASN A 91 -55.61 17.28 30.89
CA ASN A 91 -56.11 15.94 30.60
C ASN A 91 -55.03 14.86 30.79
N PRO A 92 -55.06 14.08 31.88
CA PRO A 92 -54.03 13.09 32.17
C PRO A 92 -54.02 11.93 31.16
N ALA A 93 -55.10 11.71 30.40
CA ALA A 93 -55.13 10.71 29.33
C ALA A 93 -54.16 11.02 28.17
N LEU A 94 -53.66 12.27 28.08
CA LEU A 94 -52.71 12.69 27.07
C LEU A 94 -51.24 12.50 27.50
N TYR A 95 -50.94 12.23 28.78
CA TYR A 95 -49.57 12.10 29.27
C TYR A 95 -48.71 11.04 28.54
N PRO A 96 -49.22 9.85 28.16
CA PRO A 96 -48.39 8.88 27.44
C PRO A 96 -47.90 9.37 26.07
N SER A 97 -48.67 10.26 25.42
CA SER A 97 -48.31 10.84 24.13
C SER A 97 -47.59 12.20 24.27
N PHE A 98 -47.85 12.92 25.36
CA PHE A 98 -47.29 14.24 25.65
C PHE A 98 -46.89 14.34 27.13
N PRO A 99 -45.76 13.73 27.54
CA PRO A 99 -45.37 13.67 28.96
C PRO A 99 -45.20 15.04 29.60
N SER A 100 -44.75 16.04 28.83
CA SER A 100 -44.54 17.40 29.33
C SER A 100 -45.83 18.12 29.75
N LEU A 101 -47.01 17.62 29.37
CA LEU A 101 -48.30 18.19 29.80
C LEU A 101 -48.49 18.09 31.32
N GLN A 102 -47.86 17.12 32.00
CA GLN A 102 -47.93 16.99 33.46
C GLN A 102 -47.32 18.20 34.19
N TYR A 103 -46.42 18.92 33.51
CA TYR A 103 -45.65 20.06 34.03
C TYR A 103 -46.12 21.39 33.43
N ASP A 104 -47.28 21.41 32.78
CA ASP A 104 -47.96 22.64 32.36
C ASP A 104 -48.22 23.58 33.55
N SER A 105 -48.28 24.90 33.31
CA SER A 105 -48.48 25.87 34.39
C SER A 105 -49.96 26.25 34.50
N TRP A 106 -50.56 25.99 35.66
CA TRP A 106 -52.00 26.20 35.86
C TRP A 106 -52.35 26.55 37.31
N VAL A 107 -53.53 27.15 37.49
CA VAL A 107 -54.10 27.45 38.81
C VAL A 107 -55.23 26.50 39.17
N THR A 108 -55.49 26.36 40.47
CA THR A 108 -56.55 25.50 40.96
C THR A 108 -57.12 25.92 42.32
N ILE A 109 -58.11 25.15 42.78
CA ILE A 109 -58.45 24.94 44.17
C ILE A 109 -58.55 23.42 44.36
N GLY A 110 -57.50 22.83 44.92
CA GLY A 110 -57.39 21.42 45.29
C GLY A 110 -57.12 20.43 44.15
N ALA A 111 -58.02 20.35 43.16
CA ALA A 111 -57.92 19.35 42.08
C ALA A 111 -56.71 19.63 41.17
N MET A 112 -56.00 18.58 40.75
CA MET A 112 -54.77 18.66 39.96
C MET A 112 -55.02 18.57 38.45
N ASP A 113 -56.15 17.98 38.04
CA ASP A 113 -56.45 17.71 36.64
C ASP A 113 -57.97 17.67 36.37
N SER A 114 -58.34 17.50 35.11
CA SER A 114 -59.73 17.45 34.62
C SER A 114 -60.56 16.28 35.16
N THR A 115 -59.93 15.24 35.70
CA THR A 115 -60.60 14.09 36.32
C THR A 115 -60.99 14.36 37.77
N GLY A 116 -60.36 15.35 38.41
CA GLY A 116 -60.61 15.76 39.78
C GLY A 116 -59.53 15.35 40.76
N THR A 117 -58.54 14.54 40.38
CA THR A 117 -57.49 13.99 41.27
C THR A 117 -56.94 15.05 42.24
N PRO A 118 -56.83 14.80 43.56
CA PRO A 118 -57.20 13.59 44.30
C PRO A 118 -58.70 13.52 44.70
N PHE A 119 -59.55 14.41 44.20
CA PHE A 119 -60.98 14.50 44.47
C PHE A 119 -61.83 13.80 43.39
N PRO A 120 -63.14 13.58 43.64
CA PRO A 120 -63.99 12.88 42.67
C PRO A 120 -64.30 13.63 41.36
N ALA A 121 -64.11 14.95 41.33
CA ALA A 121 -64.37 15.80 40.16
C ALA A 121 -63.63 17.13 40.28
N ASN A 122 -63.43 17.80 39.14
CA ASN A 122 -62.93 19.18 39.06
C ASN A 122 -64.07 20.13 38.63
N ALA A 123 -64.54 20.95 39.56
CA ALA A 123 -65.62 21.92 39.41
C ALA A 123 -65.12 23.38 39.46
N LEU A 124 -63.82 23.60 39.18
CA LEU A 124 -63.21 24.93 39.22
C LEU A 124 -63.85 25.88 38.21
N LEU A 125 -64.22 27.08 38.69
CA LEU A 125 -64.76 28.16 37.88
C LEU A 125 -63.83 29.38 37.94
N ASN A 126 -63.80 30.17 36.88
CA ASN A 126 -63.10 31.45 36.87
C ASN A 126 -63.94 32.56 36.22
N LEU A 127 -63.77 33.81 36.70
CA LEU A 127 -64.48 34.98 36.20
C LEU A 127 -63.58 36.22 36.25
N GLY A 128 -63.57 37.00 35.18
CA GLY A 128 -62.88 38.31 35.13
C GLY A 128 -61.36 38.21 35.07
N ILE A 129 -60.82 37.14 34.48
CA ILE A 129 -59.37 36.94 34.30
C ILE A 129 -59.07 36.86 32.80
N ASP A 130 -58.06 37.62 32.36
CA ASP A 130 -57.49 37.51 31.02
C ASP A 130 -56.27 36.58 31.08
N TRP A 131 -56.41 35.41 30.44
CA TRP A 131 -55.39 34.37 30.43
C TRP A 131 -54.39 34.52 29.27
N THR A 132 -54.60 35.47 28.36
CA THR A 132 -53.84 35.55 27.10
C THR A 132 -52.32 35.62 27.33
N ALA A 133 -51.88 36.46 28.26
CA ALA A 133 -50.45 36.61 28.57
C ALA A 133 -49.86 35.34 29.21
N PHE A 134 -50.63 34.69 30.10
CA PHE A 134 -50.23 33.46 30.78
C PHE A 134 -50.11 32.30 29.79
N GLU A 135 -51.10 32.09 28.93
CA GLU A 135 -51.17 30.93 28.02
C GLU A 135 -50.30 31.07 26.76
N THR A 136 -50.25 32.26 26.16
CA THR A 136 -49.58 32.43 24.85
C THR A 136 -48.09 32.75 25.00
N LEU A 137 -47.71 33.40 26.10
CA LEU A 137 -46.36 33.94 26.28
C LEU A 137 -45.67 33.43 27.55
N GLY A 138 -46.33 32.58 28.36
CA GLY A 138 -45.80 32.16 29.67
C GLY A 138 -45.63 33.33 30.64
N GLY A 139 -46.44 34.38 30.51
CA GLY A 139 -46.34 35.62 31.29
C GLY A 139 -47.11 35.58 32.61
N ASP A 140 -47.08 36.68 33.36
CA ASP A 140 -47.78 36.81 34.65
C ASP A 140 -49.31 36.73 34.52
N VAL A 141 -49.98 36.17 35.53
CA VAL A 141 -51.41 36.38 35.78
C VAL A 141 -51.56 37.58 36.70
N TYR A 142 -52.20 38.64 36.22
CA TYR A 142 -52.44 39.86 37.00
C TYR A 142 -53.88 40.36 36.82
N THR A 143 -54.63 40.50 37.92
CA THR A 143 -55.99 41.06 37.89
C THR A 143 -56.33 41.75 39.22
N THR A 144 -57.10 42.84 39.14
CA THR A 144 -57.52 43.62 40.30
C THR A 144 -58.85 43.14 40.88
N ASN A 145 -59.69 42.44 40.11
CA ASN A 145 -61.03 42.00 40.52
C ASN A 145 -61.44 40.60 40.01
N GLY A 146 -60.54 39.88 39.34
CA GLY A 146 -60.79 38.52 38.87
C GLY A 146 -60.76 37.48 40.00
N VAL A 147 -61.43 36.35 39.79
CA VAL A 147 -61.55 35.27 40.77
C VAL A 147 -61.53 33.90 40.08
N TRP A 148 -60.86 32.93 40.70
CA TRP A 148 -61.14 31.51 40.48
C TRP A 148 -61.65 30.91 41.79
N PHE A 149 -62.70 30.11 41.71
CA PHE A 149 -63.45 29.65 42.87
C PHE A 149 -64.13 28.30 42.61
N VAL A 150 -64.51 27.66 43.70
CA VAL A 150 -65.37 26.48 43.74
C VAL A 150 -66.58 26.78 44.61
N THR A 151 -67.66 26.02 44.45
CA THR A 151 -68.82 26.21 45.32
C THR A 151 -68.59 25.55 46.67
N PRO A 152 -69.26 26.01 47.75
CA PRO A 152 -69.16 25.41 49.07
C PRO A 152 -69.59 23.93 49.16
N ASP A 153 -70.20 23.36 48.12
CA ASP A 153 -70.58 21.95 48.07
C ASP A 153 -69.49 21.07 47.43
N ASP A 154 -68.51 21.68 46.75
CA ASP A 154 -67.44 20.97 46.08
C ASP A 154 -66.37 20.51 47.08
N THR A 155 -66.08 19.21 47.09
CA THR A 155 -65.13 18.59 48.02
C THR A 155 -63.68 19.01 47.76
N GLN A 156 -63.34 19.45 46.54
CA GLN A 156 -61.99 19.88 46.18
C GLN A 156 -61.49 21.12 46.94
N GLY A 157 -62.38 21.86 47.60
CA GLY A 157 -61.98 22.95 48.48
C GLY A 157 -61.36 22.49 49.81
N GLN A 158 -61.47 21.22 50.19
CA GLN A 158 -61.04 20.72 51.49
C GLN A 158 -59.51 20.62 51.62
N ALA A 159 -58.98 21.00 52.78
CA ALA A 159 -57.57 20.86 53.08
C ALA A 159 -57.16 19.36 53.14
N THR A 160 -56.08 19.02 52.42
CA THR A 160 -55.50 17.68 52.37
C THR A 160 -54.07 17.70 52.91
N LEU A 161 -53.57 16.54 53.33
CA LEU A 161 -52.20 16.44 53.82
C LEU A 161 -51.21 16.57 52.65
N PHE A 162 -50.20 17.42 52.81
CA PHE A 162 -49.05 17.50 51.91
C PHE A 162 -47.77 17.70 52.72
N THR A 163 -46.66 17.22 52.19
CA THR A 163 -45.32 17.44 52.76
C THR A 163 -44.70 18.62 52.03
N ASN A 164 -44.27 19.65 52.77
CA ASN A 164 -43.68 20.86 52.19
C ASN A 164 -42.20 20.65 51.79
N GLN A 165 -41.58 21.69 51.22
CA GLN A 165 -40.16 21.66 50.81
C GLN A 165 -39.17 21.33 51.92
N ASN A 166 -39.54 21.54 53.20
CA ASN A 166 -38.67 21.24 54.34
C ASN A 166 -39.03 19.90 55.01
N CYS A 167 -39.67 18.99 54.26
CA CYS A 167 -40.06 17.67 54.74
C CYS A 167 -41.00 17.66 55.97
N VAL A 168 -41.85 18.69 56.11
CA VAL A 168 -42.86 18.80 57.19
C VAL A 168 -44.27 18.58 56.64
N ASP A 169 -44.99 17.62 57.22
CA ASP A 169 -46.39 17.35 56.92
C ASP A 169 -47.32 18.48 57.43
N LYS A 170 -48.16 19.01 56.54
CA LYS A 170 -49.13 20.07 56.81
C LYS A 170 -50.45 19.80 56.10
N TYR A 171 -51.53 20.40 56.59
CA TYR A 171 -52.81 20.44 55.88
C TYR A 171 -52.86 21.68 54.98
N GLY A 172 -53.25 21.51 53.72
CA GLY A 172 -53.34 22.62 52.78
C GLY A 172 -54.18 22.31 51.54
N VAL A 173 -54.50 23.37 50.81
CA VAL A 173 -55.21 23.32 49.53
C VAL A 173 -54.27 23.82 48.43
N LEU A 174 -54.05 22.99 47.41
CA LEU A 174 -53.26 23.37 46.24
C LEU A 174 -53.95 24.54 45.53
N VAL A 175 -53.20 25.58 45.19
CA VAL A 175 -53.74 26.77 44.49
C VAL A 175 -53.07 27.05 43.15
N ALA A 176 -51.86 26.54 42.93
CA ALA A 176 -51.18 26.60 41.65
C ALA A 176 -50.12 25.50 41.56
N ARG A 177 -49.93 24.98 40.34
CA ARG A 177 -48.72 24.27 39.95
C ARG A 177 -48.13 25.01 38.76
N VAL A 178 -46.89 25.46 38.87
CA VAL A 178 -46.24 26.23 37.81
C VAL A 178 -44.84 25.73 37.57
N THR A 179 -44.44 25.72 36.30
CA THR A 179 -43.08 25.41 35.88
C THR A 179 -42.45 26.67 35.35
N THR A 180 -41.27 27.02 35.86
CA THR A 180 -40.56 28.22 35.41
C THR A 180 -39.14 27.89 34.94
N PHE A 181 -38.67 28.66 33.97
CA PHE A 181 -37.32 28.59 33.44
C PHE A 181 -36.36 29.50 34.20
N ASP A 182 -35.09 29.11 34.23
CA ASP A 182 -33.98 29.70 34.99
C ASP A 182 -33.94 29.26 36.47
N GLN A 183 -32.77 28.76 36.88
CA GLN A 183 -32.49 28.35 38.26
C GLN A 183 -32.60 29.53 39.23
N ASN A 184 -32.26 30.74 38.78
CA ASN A 184 -32.34 31.96 39.57
C ASN A 184 -33.71 32.64 39.49
N ALA A 185 -34.68 32.04 38.78
CA ALA A 185 -36.02 32.58 38.73
C ALA A 185 -36.70 32.52 40.10
N SER A 186 -37.60 33.46 40.33
CA SER A 186 -38.47 33.50 41.50
C SER A 186 -39.92 33.43 41.05
N VAL A 187 -40.73 32.66 41.78
CA VAL A 187 -42.19 32.57 41.59
C VAL A 187 -42.88 33.30 42.73
N PHE A 188 -43.75 34.25 42.40
CA PHE A 188 -44.55 35.00 43.35
C PHE A 188 -46.03 34.64 43.20
N LEU A 189 -46.71 34.33 44.30
CA LEU A 189 -48.17 34.26 44.36
C LEU A 189 -48.68 35.17 45.47
N GLY A 190 -49.61 36.06 45.14
CA GLY A 190 -50.33 36.90 46.09
C GLY A 190 -51.80 37.00 45.70
N ALA A 191 -52.70 36.81 46.67
CA ALA A 191 -54.14 36.93 46.46
C ALA A 191 -54.89 37.17 47.77
N LEU A 192 -56.17 37.51 47.63
CA LEU A 192 -57.15 37.41 48.71
C LEU A 192 -57.74 35.99 48.71
N PHE A 193 -57.61 35.27 49.80
CA PHE A 193 -58.13 33.91 49.98
C PHE A 193 -59.42 33.94 50.80
N GLN A 194 -60.42 33.18 50.39
CA GLN A 194 -61.70 33.05 51.08
C GLN A 194 -62.07 31.58 51.23
N GLY A 195 -62.63 31.22 52.38
CA GLY A 195 -63.03 29.85 52.66
C GLY A 195 -63.91 29.73 53.90
N LYS A 196 -63.98 28.51 54.46
CA LYS A 196 -64.68 28.24 55.72
C LYS A 196 -63.80 27.47 56.68
N ASP A 197 -63.94 27.78 57.97
CA ASP A 197 -63.33 26.99 59.05
C ASP A 197 -64.06 25.65 59.24
N ALA A 198 -63.55 24.81 60.15
CA ALA A 198 -64.15 23.51 60.47
C ALA A 198 -65.59 23.60 61.02
N LEU A 199 -66.05 24.79 61.45
CA LEU A 199 -67.42 25.04 61.93
C LEU A 199 -68.33 25.63 60.83
N GLY A 200 -67.81 25.82 59.61
CA GLY A 200 -68.53 26.37 58.48
C GLY A 200 -68.63 27.91 58.47
N VAL A 201 -67.89 28.61 59.33
CA VAL A 201 -67.83 30.08 59.38
C VAL A 201 -66.91 30.58 58.28
N THR A 202 -67.39 31.55 57.50
CA THR A 202 -66.62 32.15 56.41
C THR A 202 -65.45 32.97 56.93
N TRP A 203 -64.28 32.78 56.34
CA TRP A 203 -63.08 33.59 56.57
C TRP A 203 -62.59 34.19 55.26
N GLN A 204 -61.87 35.30 55.39
CA GLN A 204 -61.21 35.99 54.29
C GLN A 204 -59.89 36.54 54.79
N GLN A 205 -58.80 36.22 54.12
CA GLN A 205 -57.45 36.65 54.51
C GLN A 205 -56.57 36.81 53.27
N SER A 206 -55.75 37.85 53.30
CA SER A 206 -54.73 38.08 52.29
C SER A 206 -53.43 37.34 52.61
N GLY A 207 -52.78 36.80 51.58
CA GLY A 207 -51.47 36.16 51.71
C GLY A 207 -50.62 36.33 50.47
N SER A 208 -49.31 36.25 50.65
CA SER A 208 -48.35 36.21 49.54
C SER A 208 -47.14 35.35 49.89
N ILE A 209 -46.55 34.72 48.87
CA ILE A 209 -45.29 33.98 48.96
C ILE A 209 -44.40 34.34 47.77
N SER A 210 -43.08 34.39 48.01
CA SER A 210 -42.06 34.48 46.98
C SER A 210 -41.14 33.28 47.13
N ILE A 211 -41.01 32.48 46.08
CA ILE A 211 -40.31 31.20 46.05
C ILE A 211 -39.13 31.33 45.11
N THR A 212 -37.95 30.88 45.53
CA THR A 212 -36.77 30.70 44.68
C THR A 212 -36.42 29.22 44.64
N TYR A 213 -35.75 28.76 43.60
CA TYR A 213 -35.29 27.37 43.54
C TYR A 213 -34.38 27.07 44.75
N PRO A 214 -34.72 26.10 45.61
CA PRO A 214 -33.81 25.62 46.64
C PRO A 214 -32.68 24.87 45.94
N VAL A 215 -31.43 25.12 46.34
CA VAL A 215 -30.31 24.28 45.86
C VAL A 215 -30.51 22.90 46.49
N MET A 216 -31.11 22.00 45.73
CA MET A 216 -31.23 20.59 46.12
C MET A 216 -29.82 19.98 46.00
N VAL A 217 -29.24 19.61 47.14
CA VAL A 217 -28.01 18.82 47.20
C VAL A 217 -28.43 17.45 47.72
N ASP A 218 -28.19 16.42 46.94
CA ASP A 218 -28.53 15.02 47.21
C ASP A 218 -27.26 14.22 46.88
N CYS A 219 -26.34 14.16 47.84
CA CYS A 219 -25.00 13.66 47.62
C CYS A 219 -24.95 12.13 47.51
N ASN A 220 -25.89 11.42 48.15
CA ASN A 220 -26.02 9.96 48.07
C ASN A 220 -26.96 9.50 46.94
N ALA A 221 -27.51 10.44 46.15
CA ALA A 221 -28.36 10.24 44.98
C ALA A 221 -29.61 9.38 45.23
N ASN A 222 -30.15 9.42 46.45
CA ASN A 222 -31.29 8.58 46.84
C ASN A 222 -32.65 9.23 46.50
N GLY A 223 -32.64 10.46 45.96
CA GLY A 223 -33.83 11.22 45.57
C GLY A 223 -34.41 12.08 46.70
N VAL A 224 -33.73 12.17 47.85
CA VAL A 224 -34.04 13.04 48.99
C VAL A 224 -32.87 14.01 49.16
N ASP A 225 -33.13 15.30 49.40
CA ASP A 225 -32.02 16.22 49.66
C ASP A 225 -31.32 15.92 51.01
N ASP A 226 -30.03 16.23 51.08
CA ASP A 226 -29.15 16.01 52.23
C ASP A 226 -29.74 16.57 53.53
N ALA A 227 -30.39 17.73 53.44
CA ALA A 227 -31.00 18.37 54.61
C ALA A 227 -32.19 17.54 55.14
N CYS A 228 -32.99 16.95 54.25
CA CYS A 228 -34.07 16.04 54.59
C CYS A 228 -33.54 14.67 55.04
N ASP A 229 -32.44 14.18 54.49
CA ASP A 229 -31.82 12.93 54.94
C ASP A 229 -31.28 13.04 56.37
N ILE A 230 -30.61 14.14 56.68
CA ILE A 230 -30.11 14.44 58.03
C ILE A 230 -31.29 14.70 58.99
N ALA A 231 -32.31 15.44 58.57
CA ALA A 231 -33.46 15.77 59.42
C ALA A 231 -34.34 14.55 59.74
N ASN A 232 -34.48 13.62 58.80
CA ASN A 232 -35.23 12.37 58.99
C ASN A 232 -34.40 11.25 59.62
N GLY A 233 -33.09 11.45 59.78
CA GLY A 233 -32.17 10.50 60.40
C GLY A 233 -31.84 9.30 59.50
N THR A 234 -31.98 9.44 58.18
CA THR A 234 -31.56 8.45 57.19
C THR A 234 -30.07 8.53 56.90
N SER A 235 -29.46 9.72 57.07
CA SER A 235 -28.00 9.91 57.00
C SER A 235 -27.45 10.58 58.27
N ILE A 236 -26.15 10.32 58.56
CA ILE A 236 -25.44 10.85 59.74
C ILE A 236 -24.64 12.08 59.31
N ASP A 237 -24.70 13.17 60.08
CA ASP A 237 -23.82 14.35 59.98
C ASP A 237 -23.17 14.55 61.35
N ALA A 238 -22.04 13.87 61.59
CA ALA A 238 -21.42 13.84 62.91
C ALA A 238 -20.73 15.17 63.27
N ASN A 239 -20.33 15.95 62.25
CA ASN A 239 -19.60 17.21 62.44
C ASN A 239 -20.50 18.47 62.38
N GLY A 240 -21.75 18.31 61.93
CA GLY A 240 -22.82 19.32 61.93
C GLY A 240 -22.69 20.36 60.82
N ASN A 241 -22.05 20.03 59.70
CA ASN A 241 -21.81 20.97 58.60
C ASN A 241 -22.90 20.97 57.52
N GLY A 242 -23.90 20.09 57.64
CA GLY A 242 -25.02 19.98 56.71
C GLY A 242 -24.75 19.10 55.48
N ILE A 243 -23.67 18.33 55.47
CA ILE A 243 -23.35 17.30 54.48
C ILE A 243 -23.30 15.94 55.20
N PRO A 244 -23.94 14.88 54.68
CA PRO A 244 -23.81 13.53 55.23
C PRO A 244 -22.36 13.03 55.30
N ASP A 245 -21.98 12.36 56.40
CA ASP A 245 -20.64 11.79 56.63
C ASP A 245 -20.23 10.83 55.49
N GLU A 246 -21.20 10.08 54.93
CA GLU A 246 -21.00 9.16 53.79
C GLU A 246 -20.60 9.87 52.49
N CYS A 247 -20.81 11.19 52.42
CA CYS A 247 -20.40 12.03 51.31
C CYS A 247 -19.14 12.85 51.62
N GLU A 248 -18.67 12.83 52.87
CA GLU A 248 -17.43 13.46 53.30
C GLU A 248 -16.25 12.48 53.37
N PHE A 249 -16.56 11.20 53.58
CA PHE A 249 -15.59 10.09 53.61
C PHE A 249 -16.00 9.02 52.59
N PRO A 250 -15.83 9.28 51.28
CA PRO A 250 -16.03 8.26 50.27
C PRO A 250 -15.02 7.12 50.52
N ASP A 251 -15.53 5.89 50.66
CA ASP A 251 -14.75 4.66 50.89
C ASP A 251 -15.36 3.60 49.97
N CYS A 252 -15.07 3.73 48.68
CA CYS A 252 -15.73 2.96 47.64
C CYS A 252 -15.36 1.47 47.69
N ASN A 253 -14.15 1.16 48.17
CA ASN A 253 -13.64 -0.22 48.32
C ASN A 253 -14.02 -0.84 49.68
N GLY A 254 -14.61 -0.07 50.61
CA GLY A 254 -15.09 -0.50 51.91
C GLY A 254 -13.98 -0.94 52.86
N ASN A 255 -12.76 -0.43 52.70
CA ASN A 255 -11.60 -0.83 53.48
C ASN A 255 -11.45 -0.02 54.79
N GLY A 256 -12.28 1.01 54.98
CA GLY A 256 -12.30 1.89 56.15
C GLY A 256 -11.32 3.08 56.07
N ILE A 257 -10.77 3.38 54.90
CA ILE A 257 -9.91 4.52 54.57
C ILE A 257 -10.67 5.35 53.52
N ASP A 258 -10.57 6.67 53.61
CA ASP A 258 -11.13 7.56 52.57
C ASP A 258 -10.38 7.36 51.25
N ASP A 259 -11.11 7.29 50.14
CA ASP A 259 -10.62 7.14 48.78
C ASP A 259 -9.48 8.13 48.47
N ASN A 260 -9.60 9.38 48.94
CA ASN A 260 -8.54 10.39 48.77
C ASN A 260 -7.25 10.03 49.53
N ASP A 261 -7.40 9.45 50.72
CA ASP A 261 -6.28 8.96 51.52
C ASP A 261 -5.69 7.68 50.92
N ASP A 262 -6.49 6.83 50.29
CA ASP A 262 -6.03 5.63 49.57
C ASP A 262 -5.15 5.99 48.36
N ILE A 263 -5.61 6.96 47.56
CA ILE A 263 -4.87 7.49 46.42
C ILE A 263 -3.59 8.21 46.89
N ALA A 264 -3.70 9.09 47.90
CA ALA A 264 -2.57 9.86 48.39
C ALA A 264 -1.48 9.00 49.06
N ASN A 265 -1.86 7.90 49.71
CA ASN A 265 -0.93 6.94 50.30
C ASN A 265 -0.44 5.88 49.30
N GLY A 266 -0.99 5.86 48.09
CA GLY A 266 -0.66 4.90 47.02
C GLY A 266 -1.09 3.47 47.34
N THR A 267 -2.09 3.29 48.21
CA THR A 267 -2.72 2.00 48.49
C THR A 267 -3.72 1.61 47.40
N SER A 268 -4.29 2.61 46.70
CA SER A 268 -5.09 2.43 45.49
C SER A 268 -4.58 3.36 44.37
N ALA A 269 -4.82 2.98 43.11
CA ALA A 269 -4.42 3.76 41.93
C ALA A 269 -5.59 4.66 41.47
N ASP A 270 -5.28 5.81 40.86
CA ASP A 270 -6.21 6.75 40.23
C ASP A 270 -5.52 7.25 38.97
N CYS A 271 -5.64 6.46 37.90
CA CYS A 271 -4.85 6.66 36.70
C CYS A 271 -5.42 7.76 35.78
N ASN A 272 -6.73 8.01 35.83
CA ASN A 272 -7.39 9.10 35.09
C ASN A 272 -7.42 10.43 35.89
N GLY A 273 -7.07 10.41 37.17
CA GLY A 273 -6.91 11.57 38.03
C GLY A 273 -8.24 12.19 38.47
N ASN A 274 -9.31 11.41 38.49
CA ASN A 274 -10.66 11.91 38.78
C ASN A 274 -10.98 11.92 40.29
N GLY A 275 -10.09 11.39 41.13
CA GLY A 275 -10.24 11.33 42.59
C GLY A 275 -10.97 10.10 43.12
N THR A 276 -11.32 9.15 42.24
CA THR A 276 -11.89 7.84 42.58
C THR A 276 -10.82 6.77 42.36
N PRO A 277 -10.64 5.81 43.28
CA PRO A 277 -9.76 4.68 43.05
C PRO A 277 -10.19 3.82 41.84
N ASP A 278 -9.24 3.44 40.97
CA ASP A 278 -9.48 2.64 39.76
C ASP A 278 -10.32 1.38 40.06
N GLU A 279 -10.04 0.71 41.19
CA GLU A 279 -10.72 -0.52 41.64
C GLU A 279 -12.23 -0.36 41.87
N CYS A 280 -12.68 0.87 42.09
CA CYS A 280 -14.07 1.23 42.26
C CYS A 280 -14.76 1.61 40.94
N GLU A 281 -13.98 1.87 39.90
CA GLU A 281 -14.44 2.21 38.55
C GLU A 281 -14.43 1.02 37.59
N MET A 282 -13.67 -0.03 37.93
CA MET A 282 -13.58 -1.29 37.16
C MET A 282 -14.91 -1.88 36.67
N PRO A 283 -16.02 -1.90 37.46
CA PRO A 283 -17.27 -2.53 37.00
C PRO A 283 -17.91 -1.85 35.78
N THR A 284 -17.54 -0.58 35.52
CA THR A 284 -18.15 0.24 34.46
C THR A 284 -17.14 0.84 33.49
N GLY A 285 -15.83 0.76 33.77
CA GLY A 285 -14.79 1.37 32.95
C GLY A 285 -13.63 0.45 32.58
N ASP A 286 -13.74 -0.88 32.72
CA ASP A 286 -12.81 -1.87 32.13
C ASP A 286 -13.62 -2.77 31.19
N CYS A 287 -13.75 -2.35 29.92
CA CYS A 287 -14.61 -3.04 28.98
C CYS A 287 -14.03 -4.39 28.51
N ASN A 288 -12.70 -4.52 28.49
CA ASN A 288 -11.98 -5.68 27.99
C ASN A 288 -11.66 -6.70 29.10
N GLY A 289 -11.87 -6.34 30.36
CA GLY A 289 -11.68 -7.16 31.55
C GLY A 289 -10.22 -7.46 31.87
N ASN A 290 -9.28 -6.63 31.42
CA ASN A 290 -7.85 -6.86 31.56
C ASN A 290 -7.29 -6.41 32.92
N GLY A 291 -8.09 -5.72 33.73
CA GLY A 291 -7.69 -5.24 35.05
C GLY A 291 -7.10 -3.82 35.07
N ILE A 292 -7.25 -3.07 33.98
CA ILE A 292 -6.87 -1.66 33.84
C ILE A 292 -8.12 -0.88 33.37
N LEU A 293 -8.31 0.33 33.88
CA LEU A 293 -9.42 1.19 33.44
C LEU A 293 -9.16 1.69 32.02
N ASP A 294 -10.20 1.76 31.20
CA ASP A 294 -10.13 2.13 29.79
C ASP A 294 -9.51 3.52 29.59
N ASP A 295 -9.84 4.48 30.46
CA ASP A 295 -9.27 5.84 30.49
C ASP A 295 -7.75 5.88 30.71
N CYS A 296 -7.19 4.77 31.18
CA CYS A 296 -5.79 4.61 31.55
C CYS A 296 -5.02 3.71 30.58
N GLU A 297 -5.71 3.24 29.56
CA GLU A 297 -5.17 2.57 28.42
C GLU A 297 -5.12 3.55 27.24
N THR A 298 -4.44 3.15 26.18
CA THR A 298 -4.44 3.91 24.93
C THR A 298 -5.11 3.03 23.90
N PHE A 299 -6.31 3.45 23.50
CA PHE A 299 -7.09 2.75 22.50
C PHE A 299 -7.29 3.59 21.24
N ASP A 300 -7.60 2.89 20.16
CA ASP A 300 -8.13 3.49 18.95
C ASP A 300 -9.65 3.71 19.14
N ASP A 301 -10.12 4.92 18.83
CA ASP A 301 -11.54 5.33 18.75
C ASP A 301 -11.72 5.96 17.37
N CYS A 302 -12.03 5.13 16.39
CA CYS A 302 -11.95 5.55 15.00
C CYS A 302 -13.11 6.47 14.59
N ASN A 303 -14.26 6.35 15.26
CA ASN A 303 -15.47 7.11 14.98
C ASN A 303 -15.59 8.38 15.85
N GLY A 304 -14.73 8.52 16.85
CA GLY A 304 -14.61 9.68 17.72
C GLY A 304 -15.78 9.83 18.69
N ASN A 305 -16.44 8.73 19.05
CA ASN A 305 -17.61 8.74 19.92
C ASN A 305 -17.25 8.69 21.42
N GLY A 306 -15.96 8.50 21.75
CA GLY A 306 -15.44 8.44 23.11
C GLY A 306 -15.50 7.05 23.75
N ILE A 307 -15.85 6.01 23.01
CA ILE A 307 -15.80 4.61 23.42
C ILE A 307 -14.66 3.95 22.61
N PRO A 308 -13.72 3.25 23.24
CA PRO A 308 -12.68 2.51 22.53
C PRO A 308 -13.25 1.48 21.56
N ASP A 309 -12.61 1.29 20.40
CA ASP A 309 -13.13 0.42 19.34
C ASP A 309 -13.37 -1.04 19.82
N GLU A 310 -12.54 -1.54 20.73
CA GLU A 310 -12.67 -2.87 21.33
C GLU A 310 -13.84 -3.02 22.32
N CYS A 311 -14.34 -1.90 22.84
CA CYS A 311 -15.53 -1.82 23.69
C CYS A 311 -16.82 -1.68 22.88
N GLU A 312 -16.72 -1.57 21.55
CA GLU A 312 -17.83 -1.42 20.63
C GLU A 312 -18.12 -2.72 19.87
N THR A 313 -19.36 -2.83 19.35
CA THR A 313 -19.74 -3.92 18.46
C THR A 313 -19.86 -3.38 17.05
N PHE A 314 -18.85 -3.65 16.23
CA PHE A 314 -18.83 -3.21 14.85
C PHE A 314 -19.09 -4.34 13.85
N ASN A 315 -19.47 -3.95 12.63
CA ASN A 315 -19.33 -4.81 11.48
C ASN A 315 -17.86 -4.79 11.04
N ASP A 316 -17.25 -5.96 10.96
CA ASP A 316 -15.95 -6.20 10.33
C ASP A 316 -16.20 -7.30 9.31
N CYS A 317 -16.62 -6.89 8.11
CA CYS A 317 -17.08 -7.81 7.10
C CYS A 317 -15.90 -8.52 6.39
N ASN A 318 -14.70 -7.95 6.46
CA ASN A 318 -13.48 -8.53 5.89
C ASN A 318 -12.69 -9.42 6.89
N GLY A 319 -13.01 -9.33 8.19
CA GLY A 319 -12.45 -10.14 9.26
C GLY A 319 -11.02 -9.79 9.66
N ASN A 320 -10.54 -8.57 9.39
CA ASN A 320 -9.18 -8.15 9.70
C ASN A 320 -9.01 -7.61 11.14
N GLY A 321 -10.09 -7.54 11.91
CA GLY A 321 -10.11 -7.06 13.29
C GLY A 321 -10.22 -5.54 13.41
N VAL A 322 -10.35 -4.82 12.29
CA VAL A 322 -10.65 -3.39 12.22
C VAL A 322 -12.11 -3.24 11.78
N PRO A 323 -12.90 -2.38 12.45
CA PRO A 323 -14.26 -2.10 12.02
C PRO A 323 -14.37 -1.49 10.62
N ASP A 324 -15.39 -1.88 9.86
CA ASP A 324 -15.63 -1.41 8.48
C ASP A 324 -15.70 0.13 8.41
N GLU A 325 -16.23 0.80 9.43
CA GLU A 325 -16.34 2.27 9.49
C GLU A 325 -15.01 2.99 9.75
N CYS A 326 -14.05 2.27 10.33
CA CYS A 326 -12.67 2.73 10.51
C CYS A 326 -11.82 2.50 9.25
N GLU A 327 -12.37 1.80 8.25
CA GLU A 327 -11.67 1.40 7.05
C GLU A 327 -12.16 2.17 5.82
N ALA A 328 -11.23 2.53 4.95
CA ALA A 328 -11.56 2.98 3.61
C ALA A 328 -11.82 1.76 2.71
N LEU A 329 -12.89 1.02 2.97
CA LEU A 329 -13.24 -0.15 2.17
C LEU A 329 -13.66 0.27 0.76
N THR A 330 -13.31 -0.57 -0.20
CA THR A 330 -13.59 -0.33 -1.62
C THR A 330 -15.05 -0.67 -1.93
N ASP A 331 -15.71 0.21 -2.70
CA ASP A 331 -17.07 0.03 -3.23
C ASP A 331 -17.03 0.39 -4.73
N TRP A 332 -16.71 -0.59 -5.58
CA TRP A 332 -16.55 -0.38 -7.01
C TRP A 332 -17.87 -0.16 -7.76
N ASP A 333 -18.98 -0.70 -7.25
CA ASP A 333 -20.29 -0.58 -7.89
C ASP A 333 -21.10 0.65 -7.40
N GLY A 334 -20.65 1.28 -6.32
CA GLY A 334 -21.19 2.52 -5.76
C GLY A 334 -22.54 2.33 -5.08
N ASN A 335 -22.86 1.12 -4.63
CA ASN A 335 -24.15 0.82 -4.03
C ASN A 335 -24.22 1.21 -2.53
N GLY A 336 -23.09 1.63 -1.94
CA GLY A 336 -22.97 2.05 -0.55
C GLY A 336 -22.68 0.90 0.44
N VAL A 337 -22.50 -0.32 -0.06
CA VAL A 337 -22.02 -1.48 0.68
C VAL A 337 -20.62 -1.82 0.14
N PRO A 338 -19.59 -1.95 0.99
CA PRO A 338 -18.27 -2.32 0.50
C PRO A 338 -18.22 -3.70 -0.16
N ASP A 339 -17.38 -3.84 -1.18
CA ASP A 339 -17.22 -5.06 -1.98
C ASP A 339 -16.89 -6.28 -1.10
N SER A 340 -16.05 -6.08 -0.07
CA SER A 340 -15.70 -7.12 0.91
C SER A 340 -16.94 -7.66 1.64
N CYS A 341 -17.93 -6.82 1.92
CA CYS A 341 -19.16 -7.19 2.63
C CYS A 341 -20.17 -7.91 1.72
N GLU A 342 -20.04 -7.74 0.42
CA GLU A 342 -20.83 -8.44 -0.60
C GLU A 342 -20.17 -9.74 -1.08
N GLY A 343 -18.91 -9.96 -0.67
CA GLY A 343 -18.08 -11.07 -1.16
C GLY A 343 -17.65 -10.88 -2.61
N LEU A 344 -17.54 -9.63 -3.07
CA LEU A 344 -17.05 -9.27 -4.40
C LEU A 344 -15.53 -9.12 -4.33
N VAL A 345 -14.84 -9.77 -5.28
CA VAL A 345 -13.37 -9.77 -5.36
C VAL A 345 -12.86 -9.45 -6.77
N ALA A 346 -13.79 -9.35 -7.72
CA ALA A 346 -13.52 -8.92 -9.07
C ALA A 346 -14.69 -8.08 -9.58
N TYR A 347 -14.41 -7.06 -10.36
CA TYR A 347 -15.39 -6.13 -10.89
C TYR A 347 -15.13 -5.85 -12.35
N ASN A 348 -16.13 -6.04 -13.20
CA ASN A 348 -16.03 -5.67 -14.59
C ASN A 348 -16.39 -4.20 -14.73
N ALA A 349 -15.37 -3.34 -14.79
CA ALA A 349 -15.50 -1.89 -14.87
C ALA A 349 -16.18 -1.41 -16.16
N THR A 350 -16.17 -2.25 -17.21
CA THR A 350 -16.85 -1.96 -18.48
C THR A 350 -18.36 -2.18 -18.40
N SER A 351 -18.81 -3.25 -17.72
CA SER A 351 -20.23 -3.61 -17.61
C SER A 351 -20.89 -3.15 -16.32
N GLY A 352 -20.12 -2.78 -15.29
CA GLY A 352 -20.60 -2.38 -13.97
C GLY A 352 -21.12 -3.56 -13.13
N VAL A 353 -20.51 -4.75 -13.28
CA VAL A 353 -20.97 -5.98 -12.61
C VAL A 353 -19.85 -6.53 -11.73
N GLY A 354 -20.15 -6.76 -10.45
CA GLY A 354 -19.29 -7.44 -9.48
C GLY A 354 -19.39 -8.97 -9.52
N TYR A 355 -18.30 -9.63 -9.15
CA TYR A 355 -18.18 -11.09 -9.10
C TYR A 355 -17.44 -11.54 -7.85
N GLY A 356 -17.90 -12.64 -7.24
CA GLY A 356 -17.21 -13.28 -6.11
C GLY A 356 -16.04 -14.19 -6.49
N SER A 357 -15.56 -14.15 -7.74
CA SER A 357 -14.31 -14.80 -8.13
C SER A 357 -13.78 -14.26 -9.45
N PHE A 358 -12.45 -14.36 -9.63
CA PHE A 358 -11.76 -14.04 -10.88
C PHE A 358 -12.36 -14.80 -12.08
N HIS A 359 -12.44 -16.14 -12.02
CA HIS A 359 -12.90 -16.93 -13.17
C HIS A 359 -14.38 -16.67 -13.54
N ALA A 360 -15.22 -16.24 -12.60
CA ALA A 360 -16.61 -15.86 -12.90
C ALA A 360 -16.68 -14.55 -13.70
N ALA A 361 -15.83 -13.58 -13.36
CA ALA A 361 -15.69 -12.34 -14.10
C ALA A 361 -15.20 -12.62 -15.53
N ILE A 362 -14.11 -13.39 -15.66
CA ILE A 362 -13.53 -13.77 -16.97
C ILE A 362 -14.55 -14.48 -17.86
N LYS A 363 -15.30 -15.45 -17.31
CA LYS A 363 -16.28 -16.22 -18.08
C LYS A 363 -17.43 -15.36 -18.63
N SER A 364 -17.77 -14.28 -17.93
CA SER A 364 -18.91 -13.42 -18.27
C SER A 364 -18.50 -12.20 -19.10
N ALA A 365 -17.19 -11.96 -19.24
CA ALA A 365 -16.64 -10.81 -19.92
C ALA A 365 -16.72 -10.95 -21.45
N ASN A 366 -16.85 -9.81 -22.12
CA ASN A 366 -16.69 -9.67 -23.55
C ASN A 366 -15.24 -9.26 -23.89
N ALA A 367 -14.88 -9.36 -25.16
CA ALA A 367 -13.56 -8.90 -25.60
C ALA A 367 -13.39 -7.38 -25.37
N ASN A 368 -12.22 -7.00 -24.85
CA ASN A 368 -11.82 -5.67 -24.41
C ASN A 368 -12.56 -5.13 -23.17
N ASP A 369 -13.21 -6.00 -22.40
CA ASP A 369 -13.69 -5.61 -21.08
C ASP A 369 -12.50 -5.40 -20.13
N GLU A 370 -12.59 -4.36 -19.31
CA GLU A 370 -11.67 -4.08 -18.21
C GLU A 370 -12.21 -4.72 -16.91
N ILE A 371 -11.38 -5.57 -16.29
CA ILE A 371 -11.70 -6.31 -15.08
C ILE A 371 -10.73 -5.89 -13.98
N TRP A 372 -11.26 -5.30 -12.92
CA TRP A 372 -10.52 -5.05 -11.69
C TRP A 372 -10.59 -6.27 -10.79
N VAL A 373 -9.48 -6.59 -10.12
CA VAL A 373 -9.37 -7.71 -9.20
C VAL A 373 -8.71 -7.21 -7.93
N ASP A 374 -9.25 -7.59 -6.78
CA ASP A 374 -8.66 -7.26 -5.50
C ASP A 374 -7.31 -7.97 -5.34
N GLY A 375 -6.28 -7.25 -4.89
CA GLY A 375 -4.93 -7.76 -4.85
C GLY A 375 -4.67 -8.72 -3.70
N VAL A 376 -5.35 -8.56 -2.55
CA VAL A 376 -5.30 -9.55 -1.47
C VAL A 376 -5.91 -10.86 -1.93
N TYR A 377 -7.05 -10.81 -2.62
CA TYR A 377 -7.65 -11.98 -3.25
C TYR A 377 -6.73 -12.58 -4.32
N ALA A 378 -6.10 -11.77 -5.17
CA ALA A 378 -5.18 -12.25 -6.20
C ALA A 378 -3.99 -13.02 -5.61
N ASP A 379 -3.51 -12.66 -4.42
CA ASP A 379 -2.44 -13.37 -3.70
C ASP A 379 -2.87 -14.78 -3.25
N THR A 380 -4.17 -15.01 -3.07
CA THR A 380 -4.72 -16.34 -2.74
C THR A 380 -4.87 -17.26 -3.94
N LEU A 381 -4.81 -16.73 -5.17
CA LEU A 381 -5.02 -17.50 -6.38
C LEU A 381 -3.81 -18.40 -6.68
N THR A 382 -4.08 -19.67 -6.92
CA THR A 382 -3.06 -20.60 -7.45
C THR A 382 -2.94 -20.51 -8.97
N ASP A 383 -4.01 -20.10 -9.64
CA ASP A 383 -4.06 -19.91 -11.10
C ASP A 383 -4.91 -18.69 -11.49
N MET A 384 -4.47 -18.01 -12.55
CA MET A 384 -5.22 -16.98 -13.24
C MET A 384 -5.37 -17.41 -14.71
N ASP A 385 -6.47 -18.08 -15.02
CA ASP A 385 -6.79 -18.56 -16.37
C ASP A 385 -7.80 -17.64 -17.06
N PHE A 386 -7.37 -17.01 -18.15
CA PHE A 386 -8.18 -16.11 -18.97
C PHE A 386 -9.18 -16.86 -19.87
N ARG A 387 -9.10 -18.19 -19.99
CA ARG A 387 -10.07 -19.06 -20.70
C ARG A 387 -10.38 -18.63 -22.13
N GLY A 388 -9.39 -18.05 -22.82
CA GLY A 388 -9.53 -17.53 -24.17
C GLY A 388 -10.24 -16.17 -24.27
N ALA A 389 -10.53 -15.50 -23.15
CA ALA A 389 -11.12 -14.17 -23.13
C ALA A 389 -10.05 -13.10 -23.34
N ALA A 390 -10.20 -12.31 -24.40
CA ALA A 390 -9.35 -11.15 -24.69
C ALA A 390 -9.78 -9.96 -23.83
N VAL A 391 -9.43 -9.96 -22.55
CA VAL A 391 -9.81 -8.94 -21.55
C VAL A 391 -8.58 -8.28 -20.94
N ASP A 392 -8.78 -7.09 -20.38
CA ASP A 392 -7.76 -6.34 -19.67
C ASP A 392 -7.99 -6.49 -18.17
N VAL A 393 -7.09 -7.18 -17.46
CA VAL A 393 -7.18 -7.42 -16.02
C VAL A 393 -6.23 -6.50 -15.28
N GLN A 394 -6.74 -5.76 -14.30
CA GLN A 394 -5.95 -4.92 -13.41
C GLN A 394 -6.11 -5.37 -11.95
N ILE A 395 -5.00 -5.69 -11.31
CA ILE A 395 -4.97 -5.99 -9.87
C ILE A 395 -4.82 -4.67 -9.12
N LEU A 396 -5.75 -4.41 -8.20
CA LEU A 396 -5.84 -3.18 -7.40
C LEU A 396 -5.59 -3.47 -5.91
N GLY A 397 -5.41 -2.44 -5.08
CA GLY A 397 -5.28 -2.59 -3.62
C GLY A 397 -3.89 -3.06 -3.13
N GLY A 398 -2.95 -3.30 -4.04
CA GLY A 398 -1.64 -3.87 -3.70
C GLY A 398 -1.70 -5.39 -3.55
N GLY A 399 -0.57 -6.06 -3.73
CA GLY A 399 -0.48 -7.52 -3.75
C GLY A 399 0.83 -7.95 -4.39
N SER A 400 1.16 -9.23 -4.29
CA SER A 400 2.30 -9.85 -4.96
C SER A 400 1.91 -11.24 -5.43
N PRO A 401 1.05 -11.33 -6.47
CA PRO A 401 0.42 -12.59 -6.84
C PRO A 401 1.47 -13.63 -7.20
N THR A 402 1.22 -14.86 -6.76
CA THR A 402 2.09 -16.02 -7.00
C THR A 402 1.49 -17.03 -7.98
N ALA A 403 0.30 -16.74 -8.51
CA ALA A 403 -0.44 -17.63 -9.38
C ALA A 403 0.32 -18.01 -10.67
N ALA A 404 -0.02 -19.17 -11.23
CA ALA A 404 0.30 -19.49 -12.61
C ALA A 404 -0.73 -18.83 -13.55
N VAL A 405 -0.28 -18.05 -14.51
CA VAL A 405 -1.12 -17.28 -15.43
C VAL A 405 -1.22 -18.01 -16.77
N GLN A 406 -2.45 -18.22 -17.25
CA GLN A 406 -2.75 -18.67 -18.62
C GLN A 406 -3.38 -17.50 -19.37
N MET A 407 -2.57 -16.83 -20.18
CA MET A 407 -3.01 -15.69 -20.97
C MET A 407 -3.81 -16.16 -22.19
N ALA A 408 -4.75 -15.34 -22.63
CA ALA A 408 -5.46 -15.51 -23.88
C ALA A 408 -4.90 -14.58 -24.97
N ALA A 409 -5.13 -14.94 -26.23
CA ALA A 409 -4.83 -14.03 -27.34
C ALA A 409 -5.59 -12.70 -27.18
N GLY A 410 -4.85 -11.58 -27.12
CA GLY A 410 -5.40 -10.23 -26.96
C GLY A 410 -5.70 -9.83 -25.52
N SER A 411 -5.39 -10.66 -24.52
CA SER A 411 -5.57 -10.31 -23.10
C SER A 411 -4.36 -9.57 -22.52
N SER A 412 -4.62 -8.75 -21.50
CA SER A 412 -3.58 -8.12 -20.69
C SER A 412 -3.78 -8.37 -19.19
N LEU A 413 -2.67 -8.42 -18.45
CA LEU A 413 -2.65 -8.49 -17.00
C LEU A 413 -1.73 -7.39 -16.46
N HIS A 414 -2.24 -6.57 -15.55
CA HIS A 414 -1.47 -5.60 -14.79
C HIS A 414 -1.46 -6.02 -13.31
N VAL A 415 -0.30 -6.41 -12.79
CA VAL A 415 -0.16 -6.99 -11.43
C VAL A 415 0.13 -5.95 -10.33
N GLY A 416 0.05 -4.65 -10.65
CA GLY A 416 0.39 -3.57 -9.73
C GLY A 416 1.90 -3.47 -9.51
N SER A 417 2.33 -3.17 -8.29
CA SER A 417 3.73 -2.83 -7.99
C SER A 417 4.70 -4.01 -7.98
N ALA A 418 4.26 -5.21 -7.60
CA ALA A 418 5.14 -6.36 -7.52
C ALA A 418 4.40 -7.67 -7.85
N SER A 419 5.13 -8.68 -8.30
CA SER A 419 4.62 -10.04 -8.42
C SER A 419 5.71 -11.08 -8.21
N ALA A 420 5.28 -12.32 -7.96
CA ALA A 420 6.14 -13.50 -7.88
C ALA A 420 5.46 -14.69 -8.57
N LEU A 421 4.98 -14.47 -9.80
CA LEU A 421 4.13 -15.41 -10.54
C LEU A 421 4.83 -16.78 -10.69
N ALA A 422 4.13 -17.87 -10.38
CA ALA A 422 4.66 -19.22 -10.58
C ALA A 422 4.93 -19.51 -12.08
N GLY A 423 4.19 -18.87 -12.97
CA GLY A 423 4.55 -18.82 -14.37
C GLY A 423 3.61 -17.99 -15.23
N ILE A 424 4.09 -17.55 -16.39
CA ILE A 424 3.30 -16.85 -17.40
C ILE A 424 3.28 -17.71 -18.65
N ASN A 425 2.09 -18.08 -19.11
CA ASN A 425 1.92 -18.88 -20.30
C ASN A 425 1.15 -18.05 -21.33
N SER A 426 1.71 -17.87 -22.52
CA SER A 426 0.97 -17.26 -23.63
C SER A 426 -0.17 -18.18 -24.09
N ASP A 427 -1.03 -17.67 -24.96
CA ASP A 427 -1.90 -18.52 -25.75
C ASP A 427 -1.10 -19.17 -26.90
N THR A 428 -1.76 -20.00 -27.69
CA THR A 428 -1.25 -20.65 -28.90
C THR A 428 -1.34 -19.79 -30.16
N SER A 429 -1.77 -18.53 -30.03
CA SER A 429 -1.82 -17.54 -31.11
C SER A 429 -1.93 -16.12 -30.55
N GLY A 430 -1.73 -15.12 -31.41
CA GLY A 430 -1.92 -13.72 -31.04
C GLY A 430 -0.89 -13.21 -30.03
N THR A 431 -1.19 -12.05 -29.45
CA THR A 431 -0.31 -11.36 -28.49
C THR A 431 -1.00 -11.24 -27.15
N ALA A 432 -0.30 -11.54 -26.07
CA ALA A 432 -0.73 -11.24 -24.71
C ALA A 432 0.27 -10.31 -24.02
N SER A 433 -0.16 -9.58 -22.99
CA SER A 433 0.74 -8.71 -22.21
C SER A 433 0.62 -8.92 -20.71
N VAL A 434 1.75 -8.90 -20.00
CA VAL A 434 1.80 -8.85 -18.55
C VAL A 434 2.69 -7.70 -18.13
N SER A 435 2.19 -6.84 -17.25
CA SER A 435 2.87 -5.62 -16.83
C SER A 435 2.85 -5.45 -15.31
N SER A 436 3.88 -4.80 -14.78
CA SER A 436 3.96 -4.35 -13.39
C SER A 436 4.49 -2.91 -13.34
N ASP A 437 4.08 -2.13 -12.34
CA ASP A 437 4.59 -0.77 -12.13
C ASP A 437 6.07 -0.76 -11.68
N MET A 438 6.53 -1.82 -10.98
CA MET A 438 7.89 -1.85 -10.43
C MET A 438 8.58 -3.21 -10.61
N HIS A 439 8.10 -4.28 -10.01
CA HIS A 439 8.76 -5.59 -10.01
C HIS A 439 7.91 -6.67 -10.68
N LEU A 440 8.30 -7.11 -11.87
CA LEU A 440 7.70 -8.29 -12.49
C LEU A 440 8.62 -9.50 -12.29
N HIS A 441 8.29 -10.36 -11.33
CA HIS A 441 9.00 -11.64 -11.16
C HIS A 441 8.12 -12.81 -11.61
N ALA A 442 8.73 -13.72 -12.37
CA ALA A 442 8.06 -14.94 -12.79
C ALA A 442 9.03 -16.13 -12.73
N SER A 443 8.62 -17.22 -12.09
CA SER A 443 9.44 -18.44 -11.99
C SER A 443 9.58 -19.17 -13.33
N SER A 444 8.57 -19.02 -14.21
CA SER A 444 8.64 -19.53 -15.58
C SER A 444 7.89 -18.63 -16.58
N VAL A 445 8.36 -18.57 -17.81
CA VAL A 445 7.71 -17.88 -18.94
C VAL A 445 7.66 -18.84 -20.12
N ASN A 446 6.48 -19.19 -20.59
CA ASN A 446 6.28 -20.10 -21.71
C ASN A 446 5.59 -19.36 -22.86
N VAL A 447 6.30 -19.18 -23.97
CA VAL A 447 5.76 -18.59 -25.19
C VAL A 447 5.52 -19.72 -26.20
N PHE A 448 4.25 -20.04 -26.43
CA PHE A 448 3.86 -21.11 -27.34
C PHE A 448 4.09 -20.74 -28.80
N ARG A 449 3.94 -21.75 -29.66
CA ARG A 449 4.23 -21.64 -31.09
C ARG A 449 3.38 -20.53 -31.72
N ASP A 450 3.99 -19.74 -32.60
CA ASP A 450 3.31 -18.71 -33.40
C ASP A 450 2.54 -17.68 -32.54
N SER A 451 2.98 -17.47 -31.30
CA SER A 451 2.38 -16.53 -30.34
C SER A 451 3.41 -15.50 -29.86
N SER A 452 2.90 -14.39 -29.35
CA SER A 452 3.69 -13.27 -28.86
C SER A 452 3.33 -12.99 -27.40
N LEU A 453 4.34 -12.73 -26.58
CA LEU A 453 4.16 -12.33 -25.18
C LEU A 453 4.97 -11.06 -24.91
N ASN A 454 4.30 -10.03 -24.41
CA ASN A 454 4.90 -8.78 -24.00
C ASN A 454 4.97 -8.71 -22.48
N LEU A 455 6.17 -8.59 -21.94
CA LEU A 455 6.41 -8.39 -20.51
C LEU A 455 6.96 -6.99 -20.28
N SER A 456 6.43 -6.28 -19.30
CA SER A 456 6.95 -4.96 -18.93
C SER A 456 6.99 -4.72 -17.42
N GLY A 457 7.99 -3.95 -16.98
CA GLY A 457 8.07 -3.50 -15.59
C GLY A 457 9.33 -2.69 -15.29
N GLY A 458 9.36 -2.03 -14.13
CA GLY A 458 10.53 -1.27 -13.68
C GLY A 458 11.80 -2.13 -13.55
N HIS A 459 11.63 -3.37 -13.08
CA HIS A 459 12.65 -4.40 -12.92
C HIS A 459 12.02 -5.77 -13.19
N MET A 460 12.70 -6.62 -13.97
CA MET A 460 12.26 -7.99 -14.25
C MET A 460 13.26 -9.02 -13.76
N ILE A 461 12.77 -10.03 -13.06
CA ILE A 461 13.54 -11.22 -12.68
C ILE A 461 12.77 -12.45 -13.15
N LEU A 462 13.34 -13.15 -14.13
CA LEU A 462 12.72 -14.28 -14.79
C LEU A 462 13.50 -15.55 -14.51
N GLY A 463 12.80 -16.61 -14.14
CA GLY A 463 13.34 -17.95 -14.01
C GLY A 463 13.51 -18.63 -15.38
N ASP A 464 12.86 -19.77 -15.56
CA ASP A 464 12.95 -20.54 -16.82
C ASP A 464 12.13 -19.88 -17.93
N ILE A 465 12.69 -19.71 -19.13
CA ILE A 465 11.99 -19.18 -20.30
C ILE A 465 11.97 -20.24 -21.40
N ASN A 466 10.79 -20.57 -21.92
CA ASN A 466 10.63 -21.53 -23.01
C ASN A 466 9.94 -20.89 -24.21
N GLN A 467 10.72 -20.59 -25.25
CA GLN A 467 10.24 -20.08 -26.53
C GLN A 467 10.10 -21.22 -27.55
N ARG A 468 8.86 -21.44 -28.00
CA ARG A 468 8.53 -22.42 -29.05
C ARG A 468 8.76 -21.82 -30.44
N MET A 469 8.65 -22.65 -31.48
CA MET A 469 8.95 -22.22 -32.85
C MET A 469 8.07 -21.03 -33.26
N GLY A 470 8.68 -20.04 -33.92
CA GLY A 470 7.99 -18.84 -34.41
C GLY A 470 7.40 -17.96 -33.30
N SER A 471 7.89 -18.07 -32.06
CA SER A 471 7.39 -17.29 -30.94
C SER A 471 8.16 -15.98 -30.75
N GLU A 472 7.46 -14.97 -30.25
CA GLU A 472 8.02 -13.64 -30.01
C GLU A 472 7.91 -13.28 -28.52
N LEU A 473 9.01 -12.81 -27.92
CA LEU A 473 9.04 -12.35 -26.53
C LEU A 473 9.55 -10.91 -26.48
N SER A 474 8.71 -9.99 -26.03
CA SER A 474 9.11 -8.61 -25.75
C SER A 474 9.35 -8.43 -24.26
N LEU A 475 10.49 -7.83 -23.91
CA LEU A 475 10.99 -7.61 -22.55
C LEU A 475 11.28 -6.11 -22.40
N ASP A 476 10.28 -5.36 -21.95
CA ASP A 476 10.37 -3.92 -21.78
C ASP A 476 10.65 -3.55 -20.32
N SER A 477 11.94 -3.49 -19.98
CA SER A 477 12.41 -3.07 -18.67
C SER A 477 13.80 -2.46 -18.75
N PRO A 478 14.12 -1.44 -17.92
CA PRO A 478 15.49 -0.97 -17.72
C PRO A 478 16.44 -2.06 -17.23
N THR A 479 15.94 -3.05 -16.47
CA THR A 479 16.75 -4.17 -15.98
C THR A 479 15.99 -5.48 -16.13
N THR A 480 16.51 -6.37 -16.99
CA THR A 480 15.95 -7.71 -17.18
C THR A 480 16.99 -8.75 -16.80
N ASN A 481 16.74 -9.49 -15.72
CA ASN A 481 17.60 -10.59 -15.28
C ASN A 481 16.91 -11.93 -15.58
N VAL A 482 17.66 -12.85 -16.20
CA VAL A 482 17.22 -14.23 -16.46
C VAL A 482 18.14 -15.19 -15.74
N ASP A 483 17.64 -15.78 -14.67
CA ASP A 483 18.41 -16.64 -13.76
C ASP A 483 18.25 -18.14 -14.08
N GLY A 484 17.17 -18.51 -14.78
CA GLY A 484 16.87 -19.89 -15.14
C GLY A 484 17.37 -20.31 -16.52
N MET A 485 16.83 -21.43 -17.01
CA MET A 485 17.11 -21.94 -18.34
C MET A 485 16.22 -21.25 -19.38
N TRP A 486 16.83 -20.66 -20.40
CA TRP A 486 16.15 -20.07 -21.55
C TRP A 486 16.31 -20.96 -22.78
N THR A 487 15.25 -21.67 -23.16
CA THR A 487 15.22 -22.49 -24.38
C THR A 487 14.60 -21.74 -25.55
N CYS A 488 15.30 -21.69 -26.67
CA CYS A 488 14.83 -21.03 -27.90
C CYS A 488 14.72 -22.03 -29.04
N SER A 489 13.52 -22.24 -29.54
CA SER A 489 13.30 -23.03 -30.75
C SER A 489 13.55 -22.18 -32.00
N THR A 490 13.73 -22.82 -33.17
CA THR A 490 13.91 -22.10 -34.44
C THR A 490 12.84 -21.04 -34.69
N GLY A 491 13.28 -19.84 -35.08
CA GLY A 491 12.41 -18.69 -35.35
C GLY A 491 11.94 -17.94 -34.10
N SER A 492 12.59 -18.14 -32.94
CA SER A 492 12.32 -17.32 -31.75
C SER A 492 12.88 -15.92 -31.92
N ALA A 493 12.06 -14.89 -31.73
CA ALA A 493 12.49 -13.49 -31.70
C ALA A 493 12.36 -12.93 -30.29
N ILE A 494 13.32 -12.10 -29.90
CA ILE A 494 13.38 -11.47 -28.58
C ILE A 494 13.60 -9.98 -28.78
N TYR A 495 12.76 -9.16 -28.16
CA TYR A 495 12.87 -7.71 -28.18
C TYR A 495 13.20 -7.22 -26.78
N ALA A 496 14.36 -6.60 -26.58
CA ALA A 496 14.78 -6.10 -25.28
C ALA A 496 15.76 -4.93 -25.44
N SER A 497 15.79 -3.99 -24.51
CA SER A 497 16.88 -3.00 -24.46
C SER A 497 18.20 -3.68 -24.10
N THR A 498 18.21 -4.40 -22.97
CA THR A 498 19.34 -5.20 -22.49
C THR A 498 18.83 -6.37 -21.67
N VAL A 499 19.39 -7.56 -21.90
CA VAL A 499 19.15 -8.76 -21.08
C VAL A 499 20.43 -9.12 -20.32
N SER A 500 20.32 -9.28 -19.01
CA SER A 500 21.34 -9.90 -18.16
C SER A 500 21.03 -11.40 -18.00
N LEU A 501 21.81 -12.25 -18.68
CA LEU A 501 21.69 -13.70 -18.61
C LEU A 501 22.63 -14.24 -17.52
N ASN A 502 22.07 -14.64 -16.38
CA ASN A 502 22.80 -15.30 -15.30
C ASN A 502 22.70 -16.82 -15.36
N GLY A 503 21.58 -17.32 -15.92
CA GLY A 503 21.32 -18.75 -16.11
C GLY A 503 21.93 -19.32 -17.39
N SER A 504 21.18 -20.15 -18.13
CA SER A 504 21.68 -20.72 -19.38
C SER A 504 20.69 -20.57 -20.52
N MET A 505 21.14 -20.01 -21.63
CA MET A 505 20.38 -19.90 -22.86
C MET A 505 20.85 -20.94 -23.88
N VAL A 506 19.92 -21.65 -24.52
CA VAL A 506 20.23 -22.68 -25.52
C VAL A 506 19.26 -22.62 -26.68
N GLY A 507 19.78 -22.66 -27.91
CA GLY A 507 18.94 -22.77 -29.10
C GLY A 507 19.40 -21.91 -30.28
N SER A 508 18.43 -21.39 -31.02
CA SER A 508 18.60 -20.43 -32.12
C SER A 508 17.56 -19.33 -31.96
N PHE A 509 17.99 -18.07 -32.00
CA PHE A 509 17.16 -16.91 -31.71
C PHE A 509 17.73 -15.65 -32.34
N ASP A 510 16.85 -14.68 -32.54
CA ASP A 510 17.20 -13.32 -32.89
C ASP A 510 16.88 -12.40 -31.71
N LEU A 511 17.92 -11.86 -31.06
CA LEU A 511 17.81 -10.84 -30.03
C LEU A 511 17.99 -9.45 -30.64
N PHE A 512 16.92 -8.66 -30.60
CA PHE A 512 16.92 -7.25 -30.94
C PHE A 512 17.21 -6.43 -29.69
N GLY A 513 18.50 -6.32 -29.33
CA GLY A 513 18.95 -5.71 -28.08
C GLY A 513 20.41 -6.01 -27.77
N SER A 514 20.85 -5.57 -26.58
CA SER A 514 22.15 -5.94 -26.01
C SER A 514 22.02 -7.13 -25.05
N MET A 515 23.11 -7.87 -24.86
CA MET A 515 23.18 -8.98 -23.89
C MET A 515 24.39 -8.83 -22.97
N SER A 516 24.18 -9.05 -21.67
CA SER A 516 25.22 -9.28 -20.68
C SER A 516 25.13 -10.72 -20.19
N ASN A 517 26.02 -11.59 -20.65
CA ASN A 517 26.07 -13.00 -20.29
C ASN A 517 27.04 -13.24 -19.14
N SER A 518 26.53 -13.56 -17.95
CA SER A 518 27.33 -14.07 -16.82
C SER A 518 27.17 -15.59 -16.64
N GLY A 519 26.25 -16.20 -17.38
CA GLY A 519 25.95 -17.63 -17.34
C GLY A 519 26.49 -18.39 -18.54
N THR A 520 25.64 -19.14 -19.23
CA THR A 520 26.03 -19.95 -20.41
C THR A 520 25.11 -19.74 -21.60
N LEU A 521 25.65 -19.27 -22.72
CA LEU A 521 24.98 -19.17 -24.01
C LEU A 521 25.44 -20.30 -24.94
N ASN A 522 24.53 -21.21 -25.31
CA ASN A 522 24.75 -22.32 -26.22
C ASN A 522 24.02 -22.09 -27.55
N ALA A 523 24.73 -21.56 -28.54
CA ALA A 523 24.20 -21.39 -29.89
C ALA A 523 24.26 -22.73 -30.64
N THR A 524 23.08 -23.28 -30.97
CA THR A 524 22.94 -24.59 -31.65
C THR A 524 22.79 -24.48 -33.16
N ASN A 525 22.63 -23.26 -33.67
CA ASN A 525 22.56 -22.86 -35.06
C ASN A 525 22.83 -21.34 -35.12
N ASP A 526 22.55 -20.69 -36.25
CA ASP A 526 22.63 -19.24 -36.38
C ASP A 526 21.83 -18.52 -35.26
N VAL A 527 22.49 -17.53 -34.66
CA VAL A 527 21.97 -16.65 -33.62
C VAL A 527 22.33 -15.22 -33.96
N LEU A 528 21.41 -14.29 -33.76
CA LEU A 528 21.64 -12.87 -33.94
C LEU A 528 21.50 -12.11 -32.61
N ILE A 529 22.45 -11.23 -32.34
CA ILE A 529 22.36 -10.16 -31.33
C ILE A 529 22.57 -8.84 -32.08
N SER A 530 21.53 -8.00 -32.11
CA SER A 530 21.54 -6.80 -32.95
C SER A 530 22.36 -5.64 -32.39
N SER A 531 22.86 -5.74 -31.15
CA SER A 531 23.67 -4.72 -30.48
C SER A 531 24.88 -5.38 -29.80
N ASP A 532 25.31 -4.86 -28.65
CA ASP A 532 26.51 -5.30 -27.94
C ASP A 532 26.30 -6.60 -27.15
N LEU A 533 27.35 -7.42 -27.08
CA LEU A 533 27.45 -8.61 -26.22
C LEU A 533 28.61 -8.43 -25.23
N THR A 534 28.30 -8.38 -23.94
CA THR A 534 29.30 -8.53 -22.86
C THR A 534 29.27 -9.97 -22.36
N ASN A 535 30.37 -10.69 -22.48
CA ASN A 535 30.50 -12.07 -22.00
C ASN A 535 31.42 -12.14 -20.78
N ASN A 536 30.85 -12.40 -19.61
CA ASN A 536 31.58 -12.74 -18.38
C ASN A 536 31.48 -14.25 -18.04
N GLY A 537 30.70 -15.02 -18.80
CA GLY A 537 30.48 -16.45 -18.61
C GLY A 537 31.01 -17.29 -19.77
N LEU A 538 30.22 -18.27 -20.22
CA LEU A 538 30.54 -19.13 -21.37
C LEU A 538 29.64 -18.79 -22.57
N VAL A 539 30.23 -18.67 -23.75
CA VAL A 539 29.54 -18.75 -25.04
C VAL A 539 30.08 -19.96 -25.80
N ALA A 540 29.23 -20.97 -26.01
CA ALA A 540 29.53 -22.13 -26.83
C ALA A 540 28.74 -22.05 -28.14
N ILE A 541 29.47 -22.02 -29.25
CA ILE A 541 28.92 -22.04 -30.60
C ILE A 541 29.10 -23.46 -31.11
N HIS A 542 28.03 -24.24 -31.14
CA HIS A 542 28.08 -25.62 -31.59
C HIS A 542 28.05 -25.71 -33.12
N ARG A 543 27.25 -24.85 -33.77
CA ARG A 543 27.03 -24.82 -35.23
C ARG A 543 26.56 -23.44 -35.67
N GLY A 544 26.75 -23.13 -36.95
CA GLY A 544 26.30 -21.88 -37.54
C GLY A 544 27.12 -20.68 -37.07
N VAL A 545 26.53 -19.50 -37.20
CA VAL A 545 27.19 -18.24 -36.89
C VAL A 545 26.47 -17.50 -35.76
N LEU A 546 27.22 -17.11 -34.73
CA LEU A 546 26.80 -16.08 -33.79
C LEU A 546 27.09 -14.70 -34.42
N TYR A 547 26.05 -14.01 -34.83
CA TYR A 547 26.11 -12.64 -35.34
C TYR A 547 25.94 -11.65 -34.20
N VAL A 548 26.89 -10.73 -34.04
CA VAL A 548 26.80 -9.57 -33.15
C VAL A 548 26.96 -8.31 -33.99
N LEU A 549 25.91 -7.51 -34.12
CA LEU A 549 25.98 -6.30 -34.96
C LEU A 549 26.61 -5.11 -34.23
N GLY A 550 26.72 -5.17 -32.90
CA GLY A 550 27.48 -4.21 -32.09
C GLY A 550 28.90 -4.69 -31.81
N ASN A 551 29.39 -4.39 -30.61
CA ASN A 551 30.68 -4.80 -30.09
C ASN A 551 30.57 -6.07 -29.23
N ILE A 552 31.67 -6.82 -29.13
CA ILE A 552 31.84 -7.89 -28.16
C ILE A 552 32.88 -7.46 -27.13
N THR A 553 32.55 -7.59 -25.85
CA THR A 553 33.52 -7.53 -24.74
C THR A 553 33.56 -8.89 -24.06
N ASN A 554 34.64 -9.64 -24.27
CA ASN A 554 34.83 -10.98 -23.72
C ASN A 554 35.74 -10.95 -22.49
N ASN A 555 35.17 -11.16 -21.31
CA ASN A 555 35.88 -11.40 -20.05
C ASN A 555 35.79 -12.87 -19.60
N GLY A 556 34.99 -13.68 -20.30
CA GLY A 556 34.76 -15.10 -20.02
C GLY A 556 35.40 -16.00 -21.07
N THR A 557 34.72 -17.10 -21.44
CA THR A 557 35.17 -18.04 -22.47
C THR A 557 34.24 -18.00 -23.68
N ILE A 558 34.81 -17.94 -24.88
CA ILE A 558 34.13 -18.20 -26.15
C ILE A 558 34.73 -19.46 -26.79
N LEU A 559 33.90 -20.41 -27.14
CA LEU A 559 34.28 -21.72 -27.68
C LEU A 559 33.48 -22.03 -28.95
N GLY A 560 34.16 -22.24 -30.08
CA GLY A 560 33.63 -22.94 -31.24
C GLY A 560 33.74 -24.45 -31.03
N GLU A 561 32.67 -25.07 -30.54
CA GLU A 561 32.67 -26.47 -30.13
C GLU A 561 32.42 -27.41 -31.31
N VAL A 562 33.35 -28.34 -31.55
CA VAL A 562 33.13 -29.45 -32.48
C VAL A 562 32.56 -30.62 -31.68
N ASP A 563 31.24 -30.83 -31.70
CA ASP A 563 30.61 -31.97 -31.01
C ASP A 563 31.06 -33.30 -31.67
N PRO A 564 31.84 -34.16 -30.98
CA PRO A 564 32.35 -35.39 -31.55
C PRO A 564 31.43 -36.61 -31.34
N GLY A 565 30.20 -36.47 -30.81
CA GLY A 565 29.37 -37.60 -30.37
C GLY A 565 27.93 -37.70 -30.92
N PRO A 566 27.27 -38.88 -30.82
CA PRO A 566 25.83 -39.01 -31.06
C PRO A 566 25.04 -38.75 -29.76
N GLY A 567 24.20 -37.70 -29.74
CA GLY A 567 23.36 -37.33 -28.61
C GLY A 567 22.28 -36.29 -28.95
N VAL A 568 21.50 -35.83 -27.94
CA VAL A 568 20.34 -34.91 -28.05
C VAL A 568 20.73 -33.48 -28.51
N ARG A 569 22.01 -33.21 -28.79
CA ARG A 569 22.58 -31.89 -29.09
C ARG A 569 23.22 -31.77 -30.48
N GLY A 570 22.65 -32.44 -31.50
CA GLY A 570 23.00 -32.20 -32.89
C GLY A 570 24.20 -33.01 -33.36
N GLY A 571 23.94 -34.18 -33.96
CA GLY A 571 24.94 -35.19 -34.22
C GLY A 571 25.93 -34.88 -35.34
N GLY A 572 27.21 -35.16 -35.08
CA GLY A 572 28.17 -35.81 -35.98
C GLY A 572 28.50 -35.19 -37.34
N THR A 573 28.04 -33.97 -37.65
CA THR A 573 28.46 -33.24 -38.85
C THR A 573 29.41 -32.11 -38.44
N PRO A 574 30.61 -32.03 -39.03
CA PRO A 574 31.57 -30.98 -38.71
C PRO A 574 31.00 -29.58 -39.03
N PRO A 575 31.51 -28.51 -38.39
CA PRO A 575 31.15 -27.12 -38.73
C PRO A 575 31.25 -26.87 -40.24
N ALA A 576 30.35 -26.07 -40.81
CA ALA A 576 30.39 -25.68 -42.21
C ALA A 576 31.38 -24.52 -42.42
N PRO A 577 32.04 -24.40 -43.59
CA PRO A 577 32.94 -23.28 -43.87
C PRO A 577 32.26 -21.93 -43.63
N GLY A 578 32.83 -21.13 -42.72
CA GLY A 578 32.30 -19.81 -42.35
C GLY A 578 31.44 -19.80 -41.09
N ASP A 579 31.20 -20.96 -40.46
CA ASP A 579 30.63 -21.04 -39.11
C ASP A 579 31.54 -20.30 -38.10
N GLY A 580 30.98 -19.86 -36.97
CA GLY A 580 31.76 -19.27 -35.87
C GLY A 580 31.17 -17.98 -35.37
N LEU A 581 32.01 -16.96 -35.24
CA LEU A 581 31.65 -15.68 -34.65
C LEU A 581 31.80 -14.58 -35.69
N ARG A 582 30.76 -13.76 -35.83
CA ARG A 582 30.80 -12.57 -36.67
C ARG A 582 30.37 -11.35 -35.88
N VAL A 583 31.30 -10.42 -35.69
CA VAL A 583 31.09 -9.14 -35.04
C VAL A 583 31.29 -8.00 -36.03
N ILE A 584 30.29 -7.12 -36.15
CA ILE A 584 30.38 -5.95 -37.03
C ILE A 584 31.19 -4.83 -36.38
N GLY A 585 31.08 -4.66 -35.06
CA GLY A 585 31.91 -3.74 -34.28
C GLY A 585 33.24 -4.33 -33.85
N ASN A 586 33.73 -3.87 -32.70
CA ASN A 586 34.98 -4.32 -32.11
C ASN A 586 34.84 -5.67 -31.43
N TYR A 587 35.87 -6.51 -31.53
CA TYR A 587 36.08 -7.65 -30.65
C TYR A 587 37.13 -7.27 -29.61
N ALA A 588 36.69 -7.09 -28.36
CA ALA A 588 37.58 -6.85 -27.23
C ALA A 588 37.62 -8.08 -26.31
N ALA A 589 38.80 -8.49 -25.85
CA ALA A 589 38.95 -9.56 -24.87
C ALA A 589 39.87 -9.13 -23.72
N GLY A 590 39.43 -9.34 -22.47
CA GLY A 590 40.23 -9.04 -21.29
C GLY A 590 41.32 -10.08 -21.03
N SER A 591 42.31 -9.76 -20.19
CA SER A 591 43.43 -10.67 -19.92
C SER A 591 43.02 -12.00 -19.29
N GLY A 592 41.92 -12.00 -18.53
CA GLY A 592 41.28 -13.20 -17.97
C GLY A 592 40.54 -14.09 -18.97
N ALA A 593 40.30 -13.63 -20.20
CA ALA A 593 39.38 -14.27 -21.13
C ALA A 593 39.96 -15.52 -21.82
N SER A 594 39.12 -16.24 -22.56
CA SER A 594 39.52 -17.34 -23.43
C SER A 594 38.77 -17.34 -24.76
N LEU A 595 39.45 -17.78 -25.81
CA LEU A 595 38.93 -17.93 -27.16
C LEU A 595 39.46 -19.22 -27.78
N TYR A 596 38.56 -20.16 -28.09
CA TYR A 596 38.92 -21.42 -28.73
C TYR A 596 38.11 -21.62 -30.01
N MET A 597 38.77 -21.77 -31.15
CA MET A 597 38.18 -22.06 -32.45
C MET A 597 38.99 -23.16 -33.15
N GLN A 598 38.82 -24.39 -32.70
CA GLN A 598 39.71 -25.51 -33.02
C GLN A 598 39.24 -26.33 -34.24
N HIS A 599 38.87 -25.66 -35.33
CA HIS A 599 38.43 -26.33 -36.56
C HIS A 599 38.67 -25.45 -37.78
N VAL A 600 39.04 -26.08 -38.91
CA VAL A 600 39.37 -25.43 -40.19
C VAL A 600 38.23 -24.60 -40.80
N ASN A 601 37.00 -24.90 -40.41
CA ASN A 601 35.81 -24.22 -40.91
C ASN A 601 35.31 -23.12 -39.97
N TRP A 602 35.90 -22.99 -38.77
CA TRP A 602 35.57 -21.91 -37.84
C TRP A 602 36.21 -20.60 -38.31
N GLN A 603 35.47 -19.51 -38.14
CA GLN A 603 35.89 -18.17 -38.48
C GLN A 603 35.52 -17.20 -37.37
N LEU A 604 36.45 -16.29 -37.05
CA LEU A 604 36.17 -15.04 -36.35
C LEU A 604 36.21 -13.91 -37.38
N ALA A 605 35.05 -13.37 -37.74
CA ALA A 605 34.95 -12.20 -38.60
C ALA A 605 34.77 -10.95 -37.73
N VAL A 606 35.69 -10.00 -37.83
CA VAL A 606 35.65 -8.73 -37.09
C VAL A 606 35.53 -7.57 -38.07
N GLY A 607 34.60 -6.66 -37.80
CA GLY A 607 34.32 -5.48 -38.61
C GLY A 607 34.93 -4.17 -38.10
N GLY A 608 35.34 -4.15 -36.83
CA GLY A 608 36.07 -3.08 -36.16
C GLY A 608 37.43 -3.55 -35.66
N ASN A 609 37.85 -3.08 -34.49
CA ASN A 609 39.14 -3.44 -33.89
C ASN A 609 39.13 -4.86 -33.31
N PHE A 610 40.22 -5.59 -33.52
CA PHE A 610 40.54 -6.83 -32.81
C PHE A 610 41.53 -6.49 -31.70
N ASP A 611 41.02 -6.38 -30.47
CA ASP A 611 41.67 -5.82 -29.30
C ASP A 611 41.72 -6.87 -28.17
N VAL A 612 42.78 -7.67 -28.11
CA VAL A 612 42.80 -8.91 -27.31
C VAL A 612 43.92 -8.85 -26.30
N ALA A 613 43.58 -8.76 -25.01
CA ALA A 613 44.54 -8.68 -23.91
C ALA A 613 44.87 -10.04 -23.26
N ILE A 614 44.46 -11.17 -23.86
CA ILE A 614 44.63 -12.52 -23.28
C ILE A 614 46.12 -12.80 -23.05
N ASP A 615 46.50 -13.00 -21.79
CA ASP A 615 47.91 -13.06 -21.34
C ASP A 615 48.41 -14.49 -21.04
N ASP A 616 47.73 -15.52 -21.55
CA ASP A 616 48.18 -16.92 -21.47
C ASP A 616 47.78 -17.66 -22.75
N ASN A 617 48.76 -18.17 -23.47
CA ASN A 617 48.56 -18.91 -24.72
C ASN A 617 47.63 -20.13 -24.57
N ASN A 618 47.55 -20.74 -23.37
CA ASN A 618 46.64 -21.87 -23.14
C ASN A 618 45.16 -21.50 -23.21
N ARG A 619 44.83 -20.20 -23.23
CA ARG A 619 43.46 -19.68 -23.33
C ARG A 619 43.10 -19.15 -24.72
N PHE A 620 44.01 -19.26 -25.68
CA PHE A 620 43.80 -18.85 -27.05
C PHE A 620 44.19 -19.97 -28.01
N ASP A 621 43.23 -20.45 -28.80
CA ASP A 621 43.53 -21.41 -29.87
C ASP A 621 42.72 -21.09 -31.11
N MET A 622 43.37 -20.43 -32.07
CA MET A 622 42.88 -20.25 -33.43
C MET A 622 43.82 -20.89 -34.44
N SER A 623 44.63 -21.87 -34.02
CA SER A 623 45.65 -22.53 -34.86
C SER A 623 45.09 -23.25 -36.09
N LEU A 624 43.77 -23.47 -36.13
CA LEU A 624 43.04 -24.04 -37.26
C LEU A 624 42.03 -23.06 -37.89
N ALA A 625 41.68 -21.96 -37.22
CA ALA A 625 40.59 -21.08 -37.63
C ALA A 625 41.05 -19.85 -38.42
N THR A 626 40.10 -19.24 -39.14
CA THR A 626 40.34 -18.00 -39.87
C THR A 626 39.97 -16.79 -39.00
N LEU A 627 40.91 -15.87 -38.79
CA LEU A 627 40.62 -14.49 -38.39
C LEU A 627 40.41 -13.66 -39.67
N ASN A 628 39.20 -13.17 -39.87
CA ASN A 628 38.84 -12.37 -41.03
C ASN A 628 38.55 -10.92 -40.61
N LEU A 629 39.51 -10.05 -40.87
CA LEU A 629 39.44 -8.63 -40.57
C LEU A 629 38.81 -7.91 -41.75
N ASN A 630 37.57 -7.47 -41.56
CA ASN A 630 36.87 -6.61 -42.48
C ASN A 630 36.82 -5.22 -41.86
N SER A 631 36.78 -4.19 -42.68
CA SER A 631 36.46 -2.86 -42.20
C SER A 631 35.16 -2.38 -42.85
N HIS A 632 34.56 -1.38 -42.24
CA HIS A 632 33.36 -0.72 -42.74
C HIS A 632 33.64 0.76 -42.95
N ALA A 633 32.91 1.37 -43.87
CA ALA A 633 33.10 2.78 -44.24
C ALA A 633 32.96 3.69 -43.01
N GLY A 634 34.04 4.39 -42.65
CA GLY A 634 34.11 5.28 -41.49
C GLY A 634 34.84 4.73 -40.26
N GLN A 635 35.32 3.48 -40.31
CA GLN A 635 36.14 2.84 -39.26
C GLN A 635 37.55 2.45 -39.75
N ASP A 636 37.96 2.87 -40.95
CA ASP A 636 39.32 2.65 -41.44
C ASP A 636 40.32 3.69 -40.88
N PRO A 637 41.53 3.27 -40.45
CA PRO A 637 41.98 1.89 -40.31
C PRO A 637 41.38 1.22 -39.06
N VAL A 638 41.10 -0.09 -39.13
CA VAL A 638 40.86 -0.92 -37.95
C VAL A 638 42.17 -1.44 -37.40
N THR A 639 42.26 -1.68 -36.09
CA THR A 639 43.48 -2.18 -35.46
C THR A 639 43.40 -3.68 -35.17
N CYS A 640 44.56 -4.35 -35.25
CA CYS A 640 44.70 -5.76 -34.88
C CYS A 640 45.87 -5.93 -33.91
N GLU A 641 45.58 -6.44 -32.73
CA GLU A 641 46.55 -6.75 -31.69
C GLU A 641 47.49 -7.88 -32.14
N VAL A 642 48.81 -7.63 -32.07
CA VAL A 642 49.83 -8.68 -32.03
C VAL A 642 49.90 -9.25 -30.61
N MET A 643 50.22 -10.53 -30.43
CA MET A 643 50.04 -11.19 -29.11
C MET A 643 51.20 -12.10 -28.71
N SER A 644 52.03 -12.54 -29.68
CA SER A 644 52.98 -13.63 -29.43
C SER A 644 54.35 -13.14 -29.01
N LEU A 645 55.00 -13.94 -28.18
CA LEU A 645 56.43 -13.87 -27.95
C LEU A 645 57.19 -14.08 -29.27
N ASP A 646 58.22 -13.29 -29.54
CA ASP A 646 59.14 -13.54 -30.67
C ASP A 646 59.99 -14.79 -30.44
N LEU A 647 59.59 -15.91 -31.07
CA LEU A 647 60.32 -17.17 -31.09
C LEU A 647 61.20 -17.32 -32.34
N GLY A 648 61.24 -16.31 -33.21
CA GLY A 648 61.87 -16.37 -34.53
C GLY A 648 61.06 -17.16 -35.57
N SER A 649 61.69 -17.40 -36.72
CA SER A 649 61.09 -18.11 -37.86
C SER A 649 61.13 -19.64 -37.67
N ILE A 650 60.44 -20.15 -36.65
CA ILE A 650 60.35 -21.57 -36.32
C ILE A 650 58.90 -22.07 -36.42
N GLU A 651 58.70 -23.33 -36.82
CA GLU A 651 57.36 -23.94 -36.90
C GLU A 651 56.67 -24.05 -35.54
N ASP A 652 57.42 -24.19 -34.45
CA ASP A 652 56.86 -24.30 -33.10
C ASP A 652 56.02 -23.06 -32.72
N GLY A 653 56.27 -21.89 -33.33
CA GLY A 653 55.45 -20.69 -33.13
C GLY A 653 54.03 -20.80 -33.70
N LEU A 654 53.76 -21.76 -34.59
CA LEU A 654 52.43 -22.07 -35.11
C LEU A 654 51.65 -23.09 -34.24
N LEU A 655 52.26 -23.59 -33.16
CA LEU A 655 51.64 -24.57 -32.26
C LEU A 655 51.09 -23.87 -31.01
N PRO A 656 49.78 -24.02 -30.68
CA PRO A 656 49.18 -23.35 -29.53
C PRO A 656 49.71 -23.87 -28.18
N THR A 657 50.36 -25.05 -28.19
CA THR A 657 51.03 -25.64 -27.02
C THR A 657 52.38 -25.00 -26.71
N THR A 658 52.95 -24.21 -27.62
CA THR A 658 54.23 -23.54 -27.42
C THR A 658 54.03 -22.33 -26.52
N THR A 659 54.80 -22.25 -25.43
CA THR A 659 54.68 -21.17 -24.45
C THR A 659 54.89 -19.80 -25.11
N GLY A 660 53.94 -18.90 -24.92
CA GLY A 660 53.96 -17.53 -25.48
C GLY A 660 53.54 -17.43 -26.95
N ALA A 661 53.16 -18.53 -27.61
CA ALA A 661 52.68 -18.49 -28.99
C ALA A 661 51.14 -18.39 -29.06
N PHE A 662 50.62 -17.41 -29.79
CA PHE A 662 49.18 -17.21 -30.04
C PHE A 662 48.88 -17.42 -31.53
N PRO A 663 48.99 -18.65 -32.05
CA PRO A 663 48.92 -18.90 -33.48
C PRO A 663 47.51 -18.78 -34.05
N ILE A 664 47.44 -18.26 -35.28
CA ILE A 664 46.21 -18.18 -36.08
C ILE A 664 46.45 -18.94 -37.39
N SER A 665 45.53 -19.81 -37.82
CA SER A 665 45.72 -20.52 -39.10
C SER A 665 45.74 -19.54 -40.26
N THR A 666 44.69 -18.73 -40.41
CA THR A 666 44.59 -17.79 -41.53
C THR A 666 44.22 -16.42 -41.00
N VAL A 667 45.04 -15.42 -41.28
CA VAL A 667 44.66 -14.01 -41.12
C VAL A 667 44.32 -13.49 -42.51
N ARG A 668 43.04 -13.15 -42.70
CA ARG A 668 42.53 -12.57 -43.94
C ARG A 668 42.21 -11.10 -43.73
N ILE A 669 42.81 -10.25 -44.57
CA ILE A 669 42.44 -8.85 -44.70
C ILE A 669 41.41 -8.74 -45.83
N GLY A 670 40.16 -8.44 -45.46
CA GLY A 670 39.01 -8.40 -46.36
C GLY A 670 39.13 -7.34 -47.44
N SER A 671 38.45 -7.53 -48.57
CA SER A 671 38.52 -6.61 -49.71
C SER A 671 38.09 -5.19 -49.31
N GLY A 672 38.95 -4.22 -49.61
CA GLY A 672 38.73 -2.81 -49.26
C GLY A 672 39.09 -2.44 -47.82
N ALA A 673 39.46 -3.40 -46.97
CA ALA A 673 39.78 -3.12 -45.57
C ALA A 673 41.18 -2.53 -45.39
N ILE A 674 41.34 -1.60 -44.44
CA ILE A 674 42.65 -1.09 -44.02
C ILE A 674 42.88 -1.53 -42.57
N VAL A 675 43.91 -2.34 -42.35
CA VAL A 675 44.28 -2.89 -41.03
C VAL A 675 45.66 -2.38 -40.63
N ASP A 676 45.75 -1.82 -39.42
CA ASP A 676 47.00 -1.42 -38.78
C ASP A 676 47.31 -2.40 -37.64
N LEU A 677 48.49 -3.03 -37.65
CA LEU A 677 48.95 -3.82 -36.51
C LEU A 677 49.33 -2.90 -35.35
N VAL A 678 49.00 -3.34 -34.13
CA VAL A 678 49.26 -2.63 -32.88
C VAL A 678 49.65 -3.62 -31.79
N ASP A 679 50.40 -3.13 -30.80
CA ASP A 679 50.75 -3.82 -29.55
C ASP A 679 50.27 -2.87 -28.45
N THR A 680 49.08 -3.15 -27.94
CA THR A 680 48.40 -2.34 -26.92
C THR A 680 48.30 -3.07 -25.58
N HIS A 681 48.47 -4.39 -25.57
CA HIS A 681 48.43 -5.25 -24.38
C HIS A 681 49.66 -6.13 -24.28
N ASP A 682 50.02 -6.49 -23.05
CA ASP A 682 51.18 -7.33 -22.72
C ASP A 682 50.70 -8.78 -22.63
N ASN A 683 50.43 -9.37 -23.79
CA ASN A 683 49.97 -10.74 -23.95
C ASN A 683 51.08 -11.77 -23.68
N ASP A 684 52.33 -11.45 -23.99
CA ASP A 684 53.47 -12.35 -23.80
C ASP A 684 54.08 -12.31 -22.38
N LEU A 685 53.63 -11.36 -21.55
CA LEU A 685 54.05 -11.11 -20.17
C LEU A 685 55.54 -10.76 -20.01
N LEU A 686 56.21 -10.27 -21.06
CA LEU A 686 57.59 -9.78 -21.02
C LEU A 686 57.68 -8.25 -20.91
N GLY A 687 56.53 -7.57 -20.89
CA GLY A 687 56.42 -6.13 -20.75
C GLY A 687 56.37 -5.43 -22.11
N GLN A 688 55.48 -4.45 -22.20
CA GLN A 688 55.22 -3.52 -23.33
C GLN A 688 56.44 -2.81 -23.98
N GLY A 689 57.65 -3.03 -23.49
CA GLY A 689 58.90 -2.47 -24.05
C GLY A 689 59.57 -3.38 -25.09
N LEU A 690 59.14 -4.64 -25.20
CA LEU A 690 59.51 -5.57 -26.27
C LEU A 690 58.30 -5.74 -27.16
N SER A 691 58.46 -5.53 -28.47
CA SER A 691 57.34 -5.65 -29.40
C SER A 691 56.93 -7.10 -29.56
N GLU A 692 55.66 -7.38 -29.35
CA GLU A 692 55.07 -8.67 -29.66
C GLU A 692 55.03 -8.92 -31.18
N VAL A 693 54.87 -10.18 -31.56
CA VAL A 693 54.82 -10.62 -32.97
C VAL A 693 53.54 -11.40 -33.25
N MET A 694 53.29 -11.67 -34.54
CA MET A 694 52.17 -12.49 -34.98
C MET A 694 52.64 -13.77 -35.66
N TYR A 695 52.14 -14.92 -35.22
CA TYR A 695 52.31 -16.20 -35.90
C TYR A 695 51.04 -16.58 -36.67
N VAL A 696 51.16 -16.69 -37.99
CA VAL A 696 50.03 -16.98 -38.89
C VAL A 696 50.41 -18.12 -39.83
N ALA A 697 49.59 -19.13 -40.09
CA ALA A 697 49.98 -20.14 -41.09
C ALA A 697 49.86 -19.58 -42.52
N ASN A 698 48.76 -18.87 -42.83
CA ASN A 698 48.49 -18.24 -44.12
C ASN A 698 48.07 -16.79 -43.94
N LEU A 699 48.82 -15.86 -44.51
CA LEU A 699 48.44 -14.46 -44.59
C LEU A 699 47.78 -14.18 -45.94
N GLU A 700 46.52 -13.76 -45.92
CA GLU A 700 45.75 -13.43 -47.13
C GLU A 700 45.40 -11.94 -47.16
N VAL A 701 45.83 -11.23 -48.20
CA VAL A 701 45.51 -9.81 -48.40
C VAL A 701 44.69 -9.66 -49.68
N ALA A 702 43.38 -9.48 -49.53
CA ALA A 702 42.45 -9.49 -50.65
C ALA A 702 42.62 -8.26 -51.58
N PRO A 703 42.07 -8.30 -52.82
CA PRO A 703 42.10 -7.17 -53.72
C PRO A 703 41.53 -5.88 -53.10
N GLY A 704 42.30 -4.80 -53.20
CA GLY A 704 41.94 -3.49 -52.64
C GLY A 704 42.09 -3.36 -51.13
N ALA A 705 42.51 -4.42 -50.42
CA ALA A 705 42.85 -4.36 -49.00
C ALA A 705 44.23 -3.74 -48.78
N THR A 706 44.46 -3.15 -47.60
CA THR A 706 45.76 -2.65 -47.14
C THR A 706 46.08 -3.16 -45.75
N LEU A 707 47.21 -3.86 -45.61
CA LEU A 707 47.79 -4.20 -44.30
C LEU A 707 48.97 -3.27 -44.03
N ARG A 708 49.02 -2.65 -42.84
CA ARG A 708 50.18 -1.92 -42.34
C ARG A 708 50.74 -2.66 -41.14
N THR A 709 51.94 -3.20 -41.30
CA THR A 709 52.64 -3.93 -40.23
C THR A 709 53.10 -3.01 -39.11
N ASN A 710 53.29 -1.71 -39.38
CA ASN A 710 53.78 -0.72 -38.42
C ASN A 710 55.11 -1.10 -37.73
N GLY A 711 55.92 -1.97 -38.36
CA GLY A 711 57.16 -2.49 -37.79
C GLY A 711 56.99 -3.74 -36.92
N TYR A 712 55.76 -4.25 -36.72
CA TYR A 712 55.51 -5.52 -36.06
C TYR A 712 55.73 -6.69 -37.02
N ILE A 713 56.43 -7.72 -36.54
CA ILE A 713 56.81 -8.87 -37.35
C ILE A 713 55.65 -9.85 -37.47
N ILE A 714 55.43 -10.35 -38.69
CA ILE A 714 54.52 -11.48 -38.95
C ILE A 714 55.35 -12.66 -39.43
N TYR A 715 55.41 -13.72 -38.64
CA TYR A 715 55.94 -15.01 -39.05
C TYR A 715 54.83 -15.83 -39.72
N THR A 716 55.02 -16.21 -40.99
CA THR A 716 54.00 -16.95 -41.75
C THR A 716 54.52 -18.07 -42.61
N SER A 717 53.76 -19.14 -42.83
CA SER A 717 54.19 -20.22 -43.74
C SER A 717 53.94 -19.85 -45.21
N ALA A 718 52.90 -19.07 -45.48
CA ALA A 718 52.55 -18.63 -46.84
C ALA A 718 51.91 -17.24 -46.84
N VAL A 719 51.99 -16.57 -48.00
CA VAL A 719 51.36 -15.27 -48.24
C VAL A 719 50.64 -15.32 -49.59
N ASP A 720 49.34 -15.03 -49.57
CA ASP A 720 48.54 -14.73 -50.77
C ASP A 720 48.22 -13.23 -50.77
N ASN A 721 49.00 -12.45 -51.51
CA ASN A 721 48.87 -10.99 -51.56
C ASN A 721 48.32 -10.53 -52.91
N LEU A 722 47.06 -10.12 -52.91
CA LEU A 722 46.38 -9.47 -54.03
C LEU A 722 46.06 -7.98 -53.75
N GLY A 723 46.47 -7.46 -52.58
CA GLY A 723 46.24 -6.11 -52.11
C GLY A 723 47.52 -5.31 -51.95
N THR A 724 47.60 -4.49 -50.89
CA THR A 724 48.78 -3.68 -50.56
C THR A 724 49.28 -4.04 -49.15
N ILE A 725 50.57 -4.30 -49.03
CA ILE A 725 51.23 -4.47 -47.73
C ILE A 725 52.22 -3.31 -47.56
N ILE A 726 52.07 -2.54 -46.49
CA ILE A 726 53.00 -1.50 -46.08
C ILE A 726 53.85 -2.06 -44.96
N GLY A 727 55.15 -2.20 -45.23
CA GLY A 727 56.10 -2.88 -44.34
C GLY A 727 56.31 -4.36 -44.70
N GLU A 728 56.33 -4.72 -45.99
CA GLU A 728 56.58 -6.09 -46.46
C GLU A 728 57.86 -6.73 -45.88
N GLY A 729 58.85 -5.93 -45.48
CA GLY A 729 60.07 -6.43 -44.82
C GLY A 729 59.85 -7.00 -43.41
N ASP A 730 58.70 -6.73 -42.80
CA ASP A 730 58.32 -7.25 -41.50
C ASP A 730 57.60 -8.63 -41.64
N ILE A 731 57.34 -9.09 -42.86
CA ILE A 731 56.78 -10.43 -43.12
C ILE A 731 57.92 -11.42 -43.34
N ILE A 732 58.01 -12.42 -42.46
CA ILE A 732 59.05 -13.44 -42.48
C ILE A 732 58.41 -14.79 -42.75
N ILE A 733 58.82 -15.44 -43.84
CA ILE A 733 58.35 -16.79 -44.16
C ILE A 733 59.04 -17.81 -43.23
N ILE A 734 58.25 -18.63 -42.53
CA ILE A 734 58.71 -19.76 -41.74
C ILE A 734 59.13 -20.87 -42.71
N ASN A 735 60.34 -21.40 -42.54
CA ASN A 735 60.90 -22.43 -43.43
C ASN A 735 60.69 -22.09 -44.92
N PRO A 736 61.23 -20.94 -45.40
CA PRO A 736 60.98 -20.49 -46.77
C PRO A 736 61.42 -21.57 -47.75
N PRO A 737 60.66 -21.80 -48.84
CA PRO A 737 61.09 -22.70 -49.91
C PRO A 737 62.49 -22.32 -50.36
N ILE A 738 63.42 -23.28 -50.36
CA ILE A 738 64.78 -23.03 -50.79
C ILE A 738 64.76 -23.02 -52.32
N PRO A 739 65.07 -21.90 -52.99
CA PRO A 739 65.03 -21.87 -54.45
C PRO A 739 65.96 -22.95 -55.03
N GLY A 740 65.44 -23.84 -55.87
CA GLY A 740 66.20 -24.96 -56.42
C GLY A 740 66.09 -26.28 -55.66
N ASP A 741 65.43 -26.33 -54.49
CA ASP A 741 65.02 -27.56 -53.81
C ASP A 741 63.69 -28.01 -54.42
N LEU A 742 63.78 -28.85 -55.43
CA LEU A 742 62.67 -29.30 -56.26
C LEU A 742 62.03 -30.59 -55.72
N ASP A 743 62.73 -31.34 -54.87
CA ASP A 743 62.17 -32.53 -54.21
C ASP A 743 61.65 -32.28 -52.79
N GLY A 744 61.91 -31.09 -52.24
CA GLY A 744 61.37 -30.59 -50.98
C GLY A 744 62.06 -31.17 -49.75
N ASP A 745 63.30 -31.67 -49.88
CA ASP A 745 64.05 -32.29 -48.78
C ASP A 745 64.82 -31.28 -47.91
N GLY A 746 64.75 -29.99 -48.25
CA GLY A 746 65.44 -28.90 -47.57
C GLY A 746 66.89 -28.72 -48.02
N ILE A 747 67.32 -29.40 -49.08
CA ILE A 747 68.66 -29.34 -49.66
C ILE A 747 68.54 -29.10 -51.16
N VAL A 748 69.39 -28.23 -51.70
CA VAL A 748 69.56 -28.05 -53.14
C VAL A 748 70.79 -28.85 -53.54
N GLY A 749 70.56 -30.03 -54.11
CA GLY A 749 71.57 -31.02 -54.39
C GLY A 749 71.34 -31.79 -55.69
N ILE A 750 71.94 -32.98 -55.74
CA ILE A 750 71.96 -33.79 -56.97
C ILE A 750 70.56 -34.26 -57.37
N LEU A 751 69.66 -34.46 -56.41
CA LEU A 751 68.31 -34.95 -56.67
C LEU A 751 67.48 -33.89 -57.40
N ASP A 752 67.64 -32.62 -57.04
CA ASP A 752 66.98 -31.50 -57.70
C ASP A 752 67.47 -31.31 -59.14
N ILE A 753 68.78 -31.45 -59.37
CA ILE A 753 69.35 -31.42 -60.72
C ILE A 753 68.72 -32.50 -61.62
N LEU A 754 68.45 -33.68 -61.06
CA LEU A 754 67.84 -34.76 -61.83
C LEU A 754 66.40 -34.41 -62.22
N ILE A 755 65.69 -33.62 -61.40
CA ILE A 755 64.34 -33.12 -61.73
C ILE A 755 64.43 -32.11 -62.88
N VAL A 756 65.32 -31.11 -62.81
CA VAL A 756 65.52 -30.13 -63.91
C VAL A 756 65.88 -30.81 -65.23
N ILE A 757 66.79 -31.79 -65.19
CA ILE A 757 67.19 -32.53 -66.38
C ILE A 757 66.04 -33.40 -66.92
N ALA A 758 65.19 -33.96 -66.06
CA ALA A 758 64.05 -34.78 -66.47
C ALA A 758 62.96 -33.95 -67.18
N GLU A 759 62.78 -32.69 -66.78
CA GLU A 759 61.77 -31.77 -67.33
C GLU A 759 62.30 -30.88 -68.47
N TRP A 760 63.55 -31.09 -68.91
CA TRP A 760 64.24 -30.23 -69.89
C TRP A 760 63.46 -30.05 -71.21
N GLY A 761 63.21 -28.80 -71.58
CA GLY A 761 62.49 -28.40 -72.79
C GLY A 761 61.25 -27.55 -72.52
N PRO A 762 60.40 -27.32 -73.55
CA PRO A 762 59.21 -26.47 -73.43
C PRO A 762 58.18 -27.09 -72.48
N CYS A 763 57.66 -26.29 -71.55
CA CYS A 763 56.64 -26.74 -70.63
C CYS A 763 55.27 -26.80 -71.31
N SER A 764 54.56 -27.93 -71.14
CA SER A 764 53.17 -28.10 -71.60
C SER A 764 52.16 -27.99 -70.44
N GLY A 765 52.48 -27.20 -69.41
CA GLY A 765 51.72 -27.05 -68.15
C GLY A 765 52.58 -26.40 -67.06
N GLU A 766 52.17 -26.50 -65.79
CA GLU A 766 53.01 -26.14 -64.64
C GLU A 766 54.19 -27.13 -64.55
N CYS A 767 55.40 -26.62 -64.69
CA CYS A 767 56.66 -27.35 -64.58
C CYS A 767 57.44 -26.74 -63.42
N ILE A 768 57.70 -27.52 -62.38
CA ILE A 768 58.38 -27.04 -61.18
C ILE A 768 59.84 -26.67 -61.46
N SER A 769 60.41 -27.19 -62.56
CA SER A 769 61.77 -26.89 -62.99
C SER A 769 61.93 -25.59 -63.78
N ASP A 770 60.86 -24.90 -64.20
CA ASP A 770 60.94 -23.58 -64.86
C ASP A 770 60.96 -22.47 -63.79
N MET A 771 62.10 -22.34 -63.14
CA MET A 771 62.29 -21.44 -62.00
C MET A 771 62.39 -19.96 -62.41
N ASN A 772 62.60 -19.67 -63.69
CA ASN A 772 62.59 -18.30 -64.20
C ASN A 772 61.23 -17.89 -64.83
N SER A 773 60.31 -18.86 -64.96
CA SER A 773 58.95 -18.71 -65.50
C SER A 773 58.88 -18.20 -66.95
N ASP A 774 59.85 -18.56 -67.79
CA ASP A 774 59.87 -18.18 -69.21
C ASP A 774 59.14 -19.17 -70.13
N GLY A 775 58.62 -20.26 -69.57
CA GLY A 775 57.86 -21.32 -70.24
C GLY A 775 58.73 -22.46 -70.79
N THR A 776 60.04 -22.46 -70.53
CA THR A 776 60.98 -23.49 -70.99
C THR A 776 61.95 -23.87 -69.88
N VAL A 777 62.04 -25.15 -69.52
CA VAL A 777 63.12 -25.64 -68.65
C VAL A 777 64.41 -25.74 -69.45
N ASP A 778 65.35 -24.83 -69.21
CA ASP A 778 66.64 -24.82 -69.90
C ASP A 778 67.85 -24.55 -68.99
N VAL A 779 68.97 -24.12 -69.58
CA VAL A 779 70.21 -23.85 -68.85
C VAL A 779 70.05 -22.71 -67.85
N LEU A 780 69.14 -21.76 -68.08
CA LEU A 780 68.89 -20.65 -67.17
C LEU A 780 68.26 -21.15 -65.88
N ASP A 781 67.36 -22.13 -65.94
CA ASP A 781 66.78 -22.76 -64.75
C ASP A 781 67.82 -23.58 -63.99
N LEU A 782 68.62 -24.38 -64.71
CA LEU A 782 69.73 -25.10 -64.10
C LEU A 782 70.71 -24.16 -63.37
N LEU A 783 70.92 -22.94 -63.89
CA LEU A 783 71.75 -21.93 -63.23
C LEU A 783 71.10 -21.37 -61.96
N VAL A 784 69.77 -21.24 -61.92
CA VAL A 784 69.04 -20.85 -60.69
C VAL A 784 69.24 -21.92 -59.61
N LEU A 785 69.12 -23.20 -59.95
CA LEU A 785 69.34 -24.30 -59.01
C LEU A 785 70.79 -24.32 -58.51
N ILE A 786 71.77 -24.32 -59.41
CA ILE A 786 73.20 -24.35 -59.03
C ILE A 786 73.59 -23.12 -58.20
N ALA A 787 72.99 -21.96 -58.44
CA ALA A 787 73.25 -20.75 -57.65
C ALA A 787 72.82 -20.89 -56.18
N ASN A 788 71.88 -21.79 -55.90
CA ASN A 788 71.35 -22.05 -54.57
C ASN A 788 71.82 -23.40 -53.99
N TRP A 789 72.85 -24.02 -54.58
CA TRP A 789 73.38 -25.32 -54.15
C TRP A 789 73.81 -25.32 -52.68
N THR A 790 73.25 -26.22 -51.88
CA THR A 790 73.50 -26.30 -50.43
C THR A 790 74.18 -27.59 -49.97
N ALA A 791 74.19 -28.67 -50.75
CA ALA A 791 75.08 -29.83 -50.55
C ALA A 791 75.21 -30.75 -51.77
#